data_AF-A0A1G1P8Y5-F1
#
_entry.id   AF-A0A1G1P8Y5-F1
#
_cell.length_a   1.000
_cell.length_b   1.000
_cell.length_c   1.000
_cell.angle_alpha   90.00
_cell.angle_beta   90.00
_cell.angle_gamma   90.00
#
_symmetry.space_group_name_H-M   'P 1'
#
loop_
_entity.id
_entity.type
_entity.pdbx_description
1 polymer ?
#
loop_
_entity_poly.entity_id
_entity_poly.type
_entity_poly.pdbx_seq_one_letter_code
_entity_poly.pdbx_strand_id
1 'polypeptide(L)'
;MLLALVVGVLTVVHLAAWPILVQDTDIWYHLNSGRYLWTHLALPHDSFFSFVNPPRPLVDYYWLFQATVYGLFSQFGYYGLIALRAALLGATLAVIFHFLFSTREPRLSVPWAAFLFVCYCVILLPRALNVRPHLVTYLMIALFVAVLEGKPKGAAMLPLLAVLWCNFHGIAYPLMGWILMAYSVDIGWRWLRGADRHERDRRAVLGWTMLAGLAVLATPNGLRLLGVPFVSTEGASRYIAEFHPLKLVDLLSFQVAALAPSPPTVFNVLLIVCGLTLAMFIPLLTRRVPRPRLSHLLLCVGGLLLLPKGARFGNEFILLALPLLRAHPLLPPRRMLRWAPKPVYLLGTALVMIMPLRYLSAAFEHRPAYPFSAARLPEGVVTFLNRVDLGGRVLNHPNHGGYFQWALLPRYRIFMDMEVPFLFTDADMQLVSAMFAKAEALREVLERYHPPFITVLLRDGGFPKVIRSFPRYRLVFFDDAEALYADADRHPELAARYELRALNPFDVERDGVEKFLKDEPEHRTEPLDRARLLAEVRRLLAVFDGASLTNHLAGQLSLDTQDYEQALLRAATLIRRFPEQPNGHWLRGEACRRLGRFSDAAASYQAAFERSPFIERPRIAAKIGLVSFAQGRYNAAHRRLKTSVNVFDPDAPAEDLFALGASARRLGHLEEATAVFRCLERQLPADDIEWRASLAGERALFQTGAAQPEGR
;
A
#
# COMPACT_ATOMS: atom_id res chain seq x y z
N MET A 1 2.12 30.45 7.67
CA MET A 1 0.75 30.29 7.13
C MET A 1 0.77 29.92 5.66
N LEU A 2 1.23 30.79 4.74
CA LEU A 2 1.27 30.49 3.30
C LEU A 2 1.99 29.17 2.97
N LEU A 3 3.18 28.94 3.56
CA LEU A 3 3.92 27.70 3.34
C LEU A 3 3.15 26.45 3.81
N ALA A 4 2.42 26.53 4.92
CA ALA A 4 1.57 25.43 5.39
C ALA A 4 0.42 25.17 4.41
N LEU A 5 -0.21 26.23 3.90
CA LEU A 5 -1.24 26.11 2.86
C LEU A 5 -0.67 25.45 1.60
N VAL A 6 0.53 25.84 1.16
CA VAL A 6 1.21 25.23 0.00
C VAL A 6 1.46 23.73 0.24
N VAL A 7 1.93 23.33 1.43
CA VAL A 7 2.10 21.89 1.75
C VAL A 7 0.76 21.14 1.69
N GLY A 8 -0.33 21.74 2.21
CA GLY A 8 -1.67 21.15 2.14
C GLY A 8 -2.14 20.97 0.69
N VAL A 9 -2.01 22.01 -0.14
CA VAL A 9 -2.37 21.96 -1.57
C VAL A 9 -1.52 20.92 -2.30
N LEU A 10 -0.20 20.91 -2.08
CA LEU A 10 0.68 19.92 -2.69
C LEU A 10 0.31 18.49 -2.27
N THR A 11 -0.04 18.27 -1.00
CA THR A 11 -0.51 16.94 -0.53
C THR A 11 -1.73 16.47 -1.34
N VAL A 12 -2.72 17.34 -1.55
CA VAL A 12 -3.92 17.03 -2.33
C VAL A 12 -3.59 16.83 -3.82
N VAL A 13 -2.74 17.68 -4.40
CA VAL A 13 -2.31 17.56 -5.81
C VAL A 13 -1.57 16.25 -6.06
N HIS A 14 -0.64 15.88 -5.18
CA HIS A 14 0.08 14.61 -5.31
C HIS A 14 -0.85 13.41 -5.13
N LEU A 15 -1.80 13.46 -4.18
CA LEU A 15 -2.81 12.41 -4.03
C LEU A 15 -3.70 12.29 -5.28
N ALA A 16 -4.09 13.41 -5.89
CA ALA A 16 -4.85 13.43 -7.13
C ALA A 16 -4.04 12.90 -8.33
N ALA A 17 -2.72 13.11 -8.32
CA ALA A 17 -1.82 12.49 -9.30
C ALA A 17 -1.57 11.00 -8.98
N TRP A 18 -1.70 10.54 -7.75
CA TRP A 18 -1.48 9.11 -7.46
C TRP A 18 -2.60 8.24 -8.01
N PRO A 19 -2.34 7.01 -8.47
CA PRO A 19 -3.42 6.10 -8.86
C PRO A 19 -4.19 5.53 -7.66
N ILE A 20 -5.29 4.84 -7.96
CA ILE A 20 -5.90 3.88 -7.03
C ILE A 20 -5.01 2.62 -7.03
N LEU A 21 -4.65 2.15 -5.83
CA LEU A 21 -3.82 0.97 -5.61
C LEU A 21 -4.65 -0.21 -5.11
N VAL A 22 -4.31 -1.42 -5.54
CA VAL A 22 -4.92 -2.69 -5.09
C VAL A 22 -4.17 -3.27 -3.88
N GLN A 23 -3.65 -2.42 -3.00
CA GLN A 23 -3.19 -2.94 -1.70
C GLN A 23 -4.37 -3.19 -0.75
N ASP A 24 -5.54 -2.70 -1.16
CA ASP A 24 -6.79 -2.74 -0.45
C ASP A 24 -7.88 -3.20 -1.43
N THR A 25 -8.29 -4.45 -1.26
CA THR A 25 -9.28 -5.11 -2.12
C THR A 25 -10.72 -4.74 -1.78
N ASP A 26 -10.91 -3.84 -0.82
CA ASP A 26 -12.23 -3.49 -0.28
C ASP A 26 -13.06 -2.63 -1.24
N ILE A 27 -12.40 -1.83 -2.09
CA ILE A 27 -13.12 -0.92 -3.00
C ILE A 27 -14.12 -1.66 -3.90
N TRP A 28 -13.82 -2.90 -4.27
CA TRP A 28 -14.70 -3.65 -5.17
C TRP A 28 -15.96 -4.15 -4.49
N TYR A 29 -15.95 -4.56 -3.22
CA TYR A 29 -17.22 -4.90 -2.56
C TYR A 29 -18.09 -3.64 -2.39
N HIS A 30 -17.49 -2.47 -2.14
CA HIS A 30 -18.24 -1.21 -2.14
C HIS A 30 -18.85 -0.88 -3.52
N LEU A 31 -18.09 -1.09 -4.60
CA LEU A 31 -18.59 -0.92 -5.96
C LEU A 31 -19.68 -1.95 -6.30
N ASN A 32 -19.57 -3.18 -5.80
CA ASN A 32 -20.55 -4.25 -6.04
C ASN A 32 -21.88 -3.98 -5.35
N SER A 33 -21.86 -3.63 -4.07
CA SER A 33 -23.08 -3.30 -3.34
C SER A 33 -23.69 -2.00 -3.85
N GLY A 34 -22.86 -1.03 -4.29
CA GLY A 34 -23.33 0.13 -5.04
C GLY A 34 -23.99 -0.24 -6.38
N ARG A 35 -23.39 -1.17 -7.15
CA ARG A 35 -23.97 -1.72 -8.38
C ARG A 35 -25.30 -2.41 -8.09
N TYR A 36 -25.38 -3.21 -7.04
CA TYR A 36 -26.60 -3.88 -6.60
C TYR A 36 -27.69 -2.86 -6.28
N LEU A 37 -27.39 -1.83 -5.48
CA LEU A 37 -28.32 -0.77 -5.12
C LEU A 37 -28.86 -0.04 -6.35
N TRP A 38 -28.01 0.36 -7.29
CA TRP A 38 -28.44 1.07 -8.50
C TRP A 38 -29.26 0.19 -9.45
N THR A 39 -29.01 -1.12 -9.47
CA THR A 39 -29.72 -2.07 -10.35
C THR A 39 -31.05 -2.53 -9.77
N HIS A 40 -31.14 -2.71 -8.46
CA HIS A 40 -32.34 -3.24 -7.79
C HIS A 40 -33.16 -2.18 -7.06
N LEU A 41 -32.62 -0.96 -6.90
CA LEU A 41 -33.18 0.11 -6.07
C LEU A 41 -33.45 -0.34 -4.62
N ALA A 42 -32.65 -1.30 -4.13
CA ALA A 42 -32.77 -1.92 -2.83
C ALA A 42 -31.38 -2.24 -2.25
N LEU A 43 -31.27 -2.26 -0.93
CA LEU A 43 -30.04 -2.66 -0.25
C LEU A 43 -29.91 -4.19 -0.23
N PRO A 44 -28.68 -4.73 -0.39
CA PRO A 44 -28.45 -6.14 -0.16
C PRO A 44 -28.73 -6.49 1.31
N HIS A 45 -29.49 -7.57 1.53
CA HIS A 45 -29.83 -8.06 2.87
C HIS A 45 -28.99 -9.28 3.29
N ASP A 46 -28.28 -9.89 2.34
CA ASP A 46 -27.46 -11.08 2.55
C ASP A 46 -26.22 -11.10 1.64
N SER A 47 -25.41 -12.15 1.78
CA SER A 47 -24.26 -12.47 0.93
C SER A 47 -24.67 -12.94 -0.48
N PHE A 48 -25.41 -12.13 -1.24
CA PHE A 48 -26.01 -12.47 -2.55
C PHE A 48 -25.02 -13.00 -3.59
N PHE A 49 -23.74 -12.64 -3.47
CA PHE A 49 -22.65 -13.05 -4.35
C PHE A 49 -22.04 -14.42 -3.99
N SER A 50 -22.27 -14.88 -2.76
CA SER A 50 -21.66 -16.07 -2.20
C SER A 50 -22.49 -17.32 -2.48
N PHE A 51 -21.84 -18.46 -2.61
CA PHE A 51 -22.51 -19.77 -2.61
C PHE A 51 -22.51 -20.47 -1.24
N VAL A 52 -21.99 -19.82 -0.19
CA VAL A 52 -22.04 -20.33 1.18
C VAL A 52 -23.49 -20.47 1.65
N ASN A 53 -23.79 -21.59 2.32
CA ASN A 53 -25.13 -21.91 2.81
C ASN A 53 -25.08 -22.25 4.31
N PRO A 54 -25.90 -21.59 5.17
CA PRO A 54 -26.88 -20.54 4.86
C PRO A 54 -26.25 -19.20 4.45
N PRO A 55 -26.96 -18.37 3.65
CA PRO A 55 -26.53 -17.00 3.33
C PRO A 55 -26.24 -16.20 4.59
N ARG A 56 -25.22 -15.34 4.55
CA ARG A 56 -24.84 -14.50 5.69
C ARG A 56 -25.67 -13.21 5.67
N PRO A 57 -26.33 -12.82 6.78
CA PRO A 57 -27.11 -11.60 6.82
C PRO A 57 -26.20 -10.36 6.81
N LEU A 58 -26.54 -9.38 5.99
CA LEU A 58 -25.79 -8.13 5.87
C LEU A 58 -26.52 -6.99 6.60
N VAL A 59 -25.76 -6.19 7.35
CA VAL A 59 -26.19 -4.88 7.88
C VAL A 59 -25.33 -3.82 7.22
N ASP A 60 -25.78 -3.28 6.10
CA ASP A 60 -25.03 -2.29 5.35
C ASP A 60 -25.00 -0.92 6.07
N TYR A 61 -23.86 -0.62 6.70
CA TYR A 61 -23.64 0.62 7.43
C TYR A 61 -22.90 1.69 6.61
N TYR A 62 -22.71 1.52 5.30
CA TYR A 62 -22.02 2.48 4.45
C TYR A 62 -22.71 2.64 3.08
N TRP A 63 -24.00 2.34 2.99
CA TRP A 63 -24.76 2.30 1.75
C TRP A 63 -24.66 3.59 0.92
N LEU A 64 -24.68 4.77 1.56
CA LEU A 64 -24.61 6.04 0.83
C LEU A 64 -23.21 6.27 0.25
N PHE A 65 -22.18 5.78 0.95
CA PHE A 65 -20.82 5.76 0.42
C PHE A 65 -20.76 4.86 -0.82
N GLN A 66 -21.30 3.63 -0.74
CA GLN A 66 -21.35 2.69 -1.86
C GLN A 66 -22.10 3.26 -3.08
N ALA A 67 -23.27 3.86 -2.85
CA ALA A 67 -24.05 4.55 -3.87
C ALA A 67 -23.24 5.66 -4.56
N THR A 68 -22.49 6.43 -3.77
CA THR A 68 -21.67 7.54 -4.26
C THR A 68 -20.47 7.04 -5.06
N VAL A 69 -19.71 6.07 -4.55
CA VAL A 69 -18.53 5.56 -5.27
C VAL A 69 -18.92 4.84 -6.55
N TYR A 70 -20.00 4.05 -6.56
CA TYR A 70 -20.48 3.40 -7.79
C TYR A 70 -21.04 4.42 -8.79
N GLY A 71 -21.80 5.43 -8.33
CA GLY A 71 -22.30 6.50 -9.20
C GLY A 71 -21.16 7.29 -9.88
N LEU A 72 -20.10 7.62 -9.13
CA LEU A 72 -18.92 8.28 -9.70
C LEU A 72 -18.11 7.36 -10.61
N PHE A 73 -17.94 6.09 -10.23
CA PHE A 73 -17.20 5.13 -11.02
C PHE A 73 -17.90 4.81 -12.35
N SER A 74 -19.23 4.67 -12.35
CA SER A 74 -20.00 4.41 -13.57
C SER A 74 -19.96 5.56 -14.58
N GLN A 75 -19.82 6.81 -14.12
CA GLN A 75 -19.75 8.00 -14.98
C GLN A 75 -18.32 8.38 -15.38
N PHE A 76 -17.36 8.26 -14.46
CA PHE A 76 -16.00 8.81 -14.62
C PHE A 76 -14.88 7.78 -14.42
N GLY A 77 -15.22 6.51 -14.20
CA GLY A 77 -14.26 5.45 -13.88
C GLY A 77 -13.43 5.77 -12.64
N TYR A 78 -12.17 5.33 -12.65
CA TYR A 78 -11.23 5.57 -11.55
C TYR A 78 -10.91 7.05 -11.32
N TYR A 79 -11.05 7.91 -12.35
CA TYR A 79 -10.83 9.36 -12.19
C TYR A 79 -11.83 9.98 -11.22
N GLY A 80 -13.10 9.53 -11.25
CA GLY A 80 -14.13 9.98 -10.29
C GLY A 80 -13.78 9.61 -8.85
N LEU A 81 -13.25 8.40 -8.63
CA LEU A 81 -12.83 7.93 -7.30
C LEU A 81 -11.59 8.69 -6.79
N ILE A 82 -10.64 9.00 -7.67
CA ILE A 82 -9.47 9.82 -7.34
C ILE A 82 -9.89 11.24 -6.97
N ALA A 83 -10.80 11.84 -7.74
CA ALA A 83 -11.35 13.14 -7.43
C ALA A 83 -12.07 13.15 -6.06
N LEU A 84 -12.86 12.12 -5.76
CA LEU A 84 -13.56 11.99 -4.49
C LEU A 84 -12.59 11.95 -3.29
N ARG A 85 -11.59 11.06 -3.29
CA ARG A 85 -10.64 10.97 -2.16
C ARG A 85 -9.81 12.24 -2.01
N ALA A 86 -9.43 12.88 -3.11
CA ALA A 86 -8.69 14.15 -3.09
C ALA A 86 -9.57 15.29 -2.54
N ALA A 87 -10.84 15.35 -2.92
CA ALA A 87 -11.80 16.31 -2.39
C ALA A 87 -12.07 16.10 -0.90
N LEU A 88 -12.26 14.86 -0.44
CA LEU A 88 -12.49 14.53 0.97
C LEU A 88 -11.27 14.86 1.85
N LEU A 89 -10.06 14.50 1.41
CA LEU A 89 -8.83 14.89 2.11
C LEU A 89 -8.65 16.41 2.10
N GLY A 90 -8.84 17.05 0.94
CA GLY A 90 -8.73 18.49 0.79
C GLY A 90 -9.70 19.25 1.69
N ALA A 91 -10.96 18.81 1.77
CA ALA A 91 -11.96 19.37 2.67
C ALA A 91 -11.57 19.18 4.15
N THR A 92 -11.07 17.99 4.51
CA THR A 92 -10.61 17.69 5.87
C THR A 92 -9.46 18.63 6.26
N LEU A 93 -8.44 18.75 5.40
CA LEU A 93 -7.32 19.65 5.61
C LEU A 93 -7.75 21.12 5.62
N ALA A 94 -8.70 21.54 4.78
CA ALA A 94 -9.22 22.90 4.80
C ALA A 94 -9.90 23.25 6.12
N VAL A 95 -10.69 22.32 6.69
CA VAL A 95 -11.33 22.48 8.00
C VAL A 95 -10.27 22.56 9.10
N ILE A 96 -9.27 21.67 9.10
CA ILE A 96 -8.17 21.68 10.08
C ILE A 96 -7.36 22.97 9.97
N PHE A 97 -7.03 23.42 8.75
CA PHE A 97 -6.32 24.67 8.50
C PHE A 97 -7.11 25.85 9.06
N HIS A 98 -8.39 25.96 8.68
CA HIS A 98 -9.26 27.02 9.18
C HIS A 98 -9.34 26.98 10.71
N PHE A 99 -9.50 25.79 11.29
CA PHE A 99 -9.53 25.62 12.74
C PHE A 99 -8.23 26.15 13.37
N LEU A 100 -7.07 25.67 12.95
CA LEU A 100 -5.77 26.06 13.53
C LEU A 100 -5.44 27.54 13.36
N PHE A 101 -5.74 28.14 12.21
CA PHE A 101 -5.36 29.53 11.91
C PHE A 101 -6.45 30.58 12.20
N SER A 102 -7.64 30.17 12.65
CA SER A 102 -8.70 31.12 13.03
C SER A 102 -8.31 31.96 14.25
N THR A 103 -8.46 33.28 14.15
CA THR A 103 -7.94 34.32 15.06
C THR A 103 -8.68 34.46 16.39
N ARG A 104 -9.59 33.53 16.73
CA ARG A 104 -10.47 33.67 17.91
C ARG A 104 -9.77 33.47 19.26
N GLU A 105 -8.60 32.83 19.29
CA GLU A 105 -7.78 32.64 20.49
C GLU A 105 -6.36 33.18 20.21
N PRO A 106 -5.94 34.33 20.76
CA PRO A 106 -4.67 35.01 20.45
C PRO A 106 -3.41 34.29 20.97
N ARG A 107 -3.53 33.01 21.38
CA ARG A 107 -2.48 32.26 22.10
C ARG A 107 -1.65 31.36 21.20
N LEU A 108 -2.11 31.00 20.01
CA LEU A 108 -1.41 30.06 19.13
C LEU A 108 -0.33 30.77 18.31
N SER A 109 0.92 30.34 18.41
CA SER A 109 1.96 30.83 17.50
C SER A 109 1.74 30.28 16.09
N VAL A 110 1.92 31.12 15.07
CA VAL A 110 1.83 30.72 13.66
C VAL A 110 2.76 29.53 13.33
N PRO A 111 4.01 29.44 13.86
CA PRO A 111 4.87 28.27 13.64
C PRO A 111 4.28 26.97 14.19
N TRP A 112 3.67 26.98 15.38
CA TRP A 112 3.06 25.78 15.96
C TRP A 112 1.82 25.33 15.20
N ALA A 113 0.96 26.28 14.79
CA ALA A 113 -0.17 26.00 13.92
C ALA A 113 0.28 25.36 12.60
N ALA A 114 1.37 25.86 12.01
CA ALA A 114 1.96 25.31 10.79
C ALA A 114 2.53 23.91 11.00
N PHE A 115 3.26 23.68 12.11
CA PHE A 115 3.77 22.36 12.49
C PHE A 115 2.64 21.34 12.62
N LEU A 116 1.60 21.66 13.41
CA LEU A 116 0.46 20.77 13.58
C LEU A 116 -0.20 20.46 12.24
N PHE A 117 -0.49 21.49 11.44
CA PHE A 117 -1.11 21.32 10.12
C PHE A 117 -0.31 20.38 9.22
N VAL A 118 1.01 20.54 9.21
CA VAL A 118 1.95 19.67 8.52
C VAL A 118 1.86 18.22 9.02
N CYS A 119 1.83 18.00 10.33
CA CYS A 119 1.68 16.66 10.91
C CYS A 119 0.37 16.00 10.45
N TYR A 120 -0.73 16.75 10.38
CA TYR A 120 -2.00 16.25 9.84
C TYR A 120 -1.90 15.86 8.36
N CYS A 121 -1.16 16.61 7.54
CA CYS A 121 -0.93 16.24 6.14
C CYS A 121 -0.22 14.87 6.03
N VAL A 122 0.80 14.62 6.86
CA VAL A 122 1.57 13.37 6.85
C VAL A 122 0.78 12.19 7.41
N ILE A 123 0.04 12.38 8.51
CA ILE A 123 -0.71 11.32 9.19
C ILE A 123 -1.93 10.87 8.37
N LEU A 124 -2.66 11.80 7.77
CA LEU A 124 -3.89 11.47 7.06
C LEU A 124 -3.64 10.92 5.65
N LEU A 125 -2.50 11.25 5.04
CA LEU A 125 -2.22 10.88 3.65
C LEU A 125 -2.23 9.36 3.38
N PRO A 126 -1.56 8.49 4.16
CA PRO A 126 -1.55 7.05 3.88
C PRO A 126 -2.96 6.45 3.82
N ARG A 127 -3.88 6.91 4.69
CA ARG A 127 -5.27 6.45 4.69
C ARG A 127 -6.09 7.00 3.52
N ALA A 128 -5.68 8.13 2.96
CA ALA A 128 -6.32 8.74 1.80
C ALA A 128 -5.86 8.11 0.48
N LEU A 129 -4.82 7.27 0.47
CA LEU A 129 -4.45 6.45 -0.68
C LEU A 129 -5.56 5.45 -1.05
N ASN A 130 -6.38 5.03 -0.09
CA ASN A 130 -7.51 4.13 -0.34
C ASN A 130 -8.83 4.89 -0.31
N VAL A 131 -9.76 4.52 -1.20
CA VAL A 131 -11.11 5.10 -1.26
C VAL A 131 -12.01 4.30 -0.34
N ARG A 132 -12.16 4.75 0.91
CA ARG A 132 -12.94 4.07 1.95
C ARG A 132 -13.84 5.04 2.72
N PRO A 133 -14.90 4.54 3.41
CA PRO A 133 -15.82 5.35 4.21
C PRO A 133 -15.14 6.19 5.31
N HIS A 134 -13.98 5.75 5.82
CA HIS A 134 -13.27 6.47 6.89
C HIS A 134 -12.86 7.90 6.49
N LEU A 135 -12.68 8.20 5.19
CA LEU A 135 -12.37 9.56 4.75
C LEU A 135 -13.50 10.53 5.06
N VAL A 136 -14.75 10.07 4.96
CA VAL A 136 -15.91 10.86 5.40
C VAL A 136 -15.88 11.03 6.91
N THR A 137 -15.57 9.98 7.68
CA THR A 137 -15.41 10.08 9.13
C THR A 137 -14.37 11.12 9.54
N TYR A 138 -13.22 11.18 8.87
CA TYR A 138 -12.17 12.16 9.21
C TYR A 138 -12.63 13.60 8.97
N LEU A 139 -13.32 13.84 7.85
CA LEU A 139 -13.96 15.13 7.59
C LEU A 139 -15.01 15.46 8.65
N MET A 140 -15.85 14.50 9.03
CA MET A 140 -16.93 14.71 10.00
C MET A 140 -16.41 14.98 11.41
N ILE A 141 -15.36 14.29 11.88
CA ILE A 141 -14.73 14.61 13.18
C ILE A 141 -14.23 16.06 13.17
N ALA A 142 -13.50 16.47 12.13
CA ALA A 142 -12.97 17.82 12.02
C ALA A 142 -14.09 18.87 11.96
N LEU A 143 -15.16 18.61 11.21
CA LEU A 143 -16.34 19.49 11.11
C LEU A 143 -17.09 19.60 12.44
N PHE A 144 -17.37 18.48 13.13
CA PHE A 144 -18.08 18.50 14.41
C PHE A 144 -17.30 19.29 15.45
N VAL A 145 -15.99 19.05 15.56
CA VAL A 145 -15.10 19.82 16.44
C VAL A 145 -15.09 21.30 16.06
N ALA A 146 -14.95 21.64 14.78
CA ALA A 146 -14.93 23.03 14.33
C ALA A 146 -16.26 23.76 14.57
N VAL A 147 -17.40 23.09 14.40
CA VAL A 147 -18.74 23.63 14.67
C VAL A 147 -18.94 23.87 16.17
N LEU A 148 -18.59 22.88 17.01
CA LEU A 148 -18.79 22.94 18.47
C LEU A 148 -17.82 23.91 19.16
N GLU A 149 -16.62 24.10 18.64
CA GLU A 149 -15.69 25.17 19.08
C GLU A 149 -16.02 26.55 18.47
N GLY A 150 -16.95 26.57 17.50
CA GLY A 150 -17.33 27.75 16.74
C GLY A 150 -18.33 28.66 17.46
N LYS A 151 -19.19 29.33 16.67
CA LYS A 151 -20.28 30.15 17.22
C LYS A 151 -21.47 29.24 17.57
N PRO A 152 -22.20 29.47 18.68
CA PRO A 152 -23.33 28.63 19.09
C PRO A 152 -24.38 28.39 18.00
N LYS A 153 -24.67 29.40 17.17
CA LYS A 153 -25.61 29.29 16.04
C LYS A 153 -25.22 28.22 15.02
N GLY A 154 -23.92 27.91 14.88
CA GLY A 154 -23.44 26.86 13.98
C GLY A 154 -23.89 25.45 14.39
N ALA A 155 -24.21 25.22 15.67
CA ALA A 155 -24.65 23.92 16.16
C ALA A 155 -25.95 23.42 15.49
N ALA A 156 -26.75 24.32 14.92
CA ALA A 156 -27.94 23.96 14.16
C ALA A 156 -27.64 23.09 12.92
N MET A 157 -26.39 23.05 12.45
CA MET A 157 -25.96 22.17 11.35
C MET A 157 -25.70 20.73 11.80
N LEU A 158 -25.51 20.48 13.10
CA LEU A 158 -25.10 19.17 13.62
C LEU A 158 -26.06 18.04 13.26
N PRO A 159 -27.40 18.19 13.34
CA PRO A 159 -28.31 17.11 12.95
C PRO A 159 -28.16 16.69 11.49
N LEU A 160 -28.03 17.66 10.58
CA LEU A 160 -27.83 17.39 9.15
C LEU A 160 -26.50 16.67 8.92
N LEU A 161 -25.42 17.15 9.52
CA LEU A 161 -24.11 16.51 9.42
C LEU A 161 -24.10 15.11 10.04
N ALA A 162 -24.82 14.90 11.14
CA ALA A 162 -24.95 13.62 11.81
C ALA A 162 -25.70 12.59 10.96
N VAL A 163 -26.80 13.00 10.30
CA VAL A 163 -27.54 12.13 9.37
C VAL A 163 -26.67 11.74 8.18
N LEU A 164 -25.95 12.70 7.59
CA LEU A 164 -25.01 12.40 6.50
C LEU A 164 -23.93 11.43 6.97
N TRP A 165 -23.32 11.69 8.14
CA TRP A 165 -22.27 10.82 8.67
C TRP A 165 -22.77 9.39 8.91
N CYS A 166 -23.94 9.21 9.54
CA CYS A 166 -24.49 7.90 9.83
C CYS A 166 -24.87 7.10 8.57
N ASN A 167 -25.17 7.77 7.45
CA ASN A 167 -25.50 7.10 6.19
C ASN A 167 -24.26 6.81 5.33
N PHE A 168 -23.21 7.63 5.41
CA PHE A 168 -21.92 7.35 4.75
C PHE A 168 -21.09 6.31 5.50
N HIS A 169 -21.08 6.34 6.83
CA HIS A 169 -20.25 5.47 7.66
C HIS A 169 -20.88 5.26 9.06
N GLY A 170 -22.01 4.56 9.10
CA GLY A 170 -22.85 4.33 10.26
C GLY A 170 -22.16 3.69 11.46
N ILE A 171 -21.17 2.82 11.23
CA ILE A 171 -20.41 2.20 12.33
C ILE A 171 -19.62 3.22 13.18
N ALA A 172 -19.42 4.45 12.68
CA ALA A 172 -18.76 5.53 13.39
C ALA A 172 -19.66 6.30 14.36
N TYR A 173 -20.95 5.96 14.49
CA TYR A 173 -21.87 6.70 15.39
C TYR A 173 -21.42 6.73 16.87
N PRO A 174 -20.73 5.73 17.46
CA PRO A 174 -20.26 5.84 18.85
C PRO A 174 -19.22 6.95 19.02
N LEU A 175 -18.38 7.16 18.00
CA LEU A 175 -17.40 8.25 17.96
C LEU A 175 -18.10 9.61 17.88
N MET A 176 -19.12 9.74 17.02
CA MET A 176 -19.98 10.92 16.97
C MET A 176 -20.64 11.20 18.32
N GLY A 177 -21.24 10.18 18.93
CA GLY A 177 -21.88 10.26 20.25
C GLY A 177 -20.90 10.72 21.34
N TRP A 178 -19.66 10.23 21.31
CA TRP A 178 -18.61 10.66 22.24
C TRP A 178 -18.27 12.15 22.09
N ILE A 179 -18.15 12.66 20.86
CA ILE A 179 -17.92 14.08 20.60
C ILE A 179 -19.06 14.91 21.19
N LEU A 180 -20.31 14.56 20.84
CA LEU A 180 -21.50 15.28 21.32
C LEU A 180 -21.60 15.25 22.85
N MET A 181 -21.31 14.10 23.47
CA MET A 181 -21.27 13.95 24.93
C MET A 181 -20.20 14.84 25.56
N ALA A 182 -18.97 14.83 25.05
CA ALA A 182 -17.86 15.61 25.60
C ALA A 182 -18.17 17.11 25.69
N TYR A 183 -18.78 17.67 24.63
CA TYR A 183 -19.21 19.08 24.63
C TYR A 183 -20.44 19.33 25.48
N SER A 184 -21.41 18.41 25.50
CA SER A 184 -22.62 18.55 26.33
C SER A 184 -22.28 18.53 27.83
N VAL A 185 -21.34 17.67 28.24
CA VAL A 185 -20.83 17.60 29.62
C VAL A 185 -20.06 18.88 29.99
N ASP A 186 -19.22 19.41 29.10
CA ASP A 186 -18.51 20.69 29.35
C ASP A 186 -19.48 21.87 29.48
N ILE A 187 -20.54 21.92 28.68
CA ILE A 187 -21.61 22.92 28.79
C ILE A 187 -22.33 22.81 30.14
N GLY A 188 -22.76 21.60 30.51
CA GLY A 188 -23.44 21.34 31.78
C GLY A 188 -22.57 21.66 33.00
N TRP A 189 -21.28 21.28 32.95
CA TRP A 189 -20.32 21.57 34.02
C TRP A 189 -20.14 23.06 34.29
N ARG A 190 -20.07 23.88 33.22
CA ARG A 190 -19.96 25.34 33.36
C ARG A 190 -21.24 25.96 33.88
N TRP A 191 -22.39 25.43 33.45
CA TRP A 191 -23.68 25.86 33.96
C TRP A 191 -23.78 25.64 35.48
N LEU A 192 -23.40 24.46 35.97
CA LEU A 192 -23.38 24.15 37.41
C LEU A 192 -22.45 25.05 38.23
N ARG A 193 -21.39 25.59 37.60
CA ARG A 193 -20.44 26.51 38.27
C ARG A 193 -20.89 27.97 38.27
N GLY A 194 -22.11 28.28 37.83
CA GLY A 194 -22.64 29.65 37.80
C GLY A 194 -21.83 30.61 36.92
N ALA A 195 -21.04 30.06 35.98
CA ALA A 195 -20.00 30.81 35.28
C ALA A 195 -20.51 31.63 34.09
N ASP A 196 -21.83 31.76 33.85
CA ASP A 196 -22.31 32.05 32.50
C ASP A 196 -23.45 33.07 32.33
N ARG A 197 -23.20 34.05 31.44
CA ARG A 197 -24.12 35.12 31.01
C ARG A 197 -24.89 34.80 29.70
N HIS A 198 -24.66 33.64 29.07
CA HIS A 198 -25.22 33.28 27.75
C HIS A 198 -26.00 31.95 27.78
N GLU A 199 -27.01 31.86 28.65
CA GLU A 199 -27.76 30.62 28.91
C GLU A 199 -28.57 30.13 27.70
N ARG A 200 -29.23 31.06 26.98
CA ARG A 200 -30.10 30.73 25.83
C ARG A 200 -29.35 30.05 24.68
N ASP A 201 -28.17 30.56 24.33
CA ASP A 201 -27.34 30.02 23.25
C ASP A 201 -26.84 28.61 23.58
N ARG A 202 -26.55 28.31 24.85
CA ARG A 202 -26.06 27.00 25.27
C ARG A 202 -27.16 25.95 25.36
N ARG A 203 -28.37 26.33 25.79
CA ARG A 203 -29.55 25.45 25.71
C ARG A 203 -29.85 25.06 24.27
N ALA A 204 -29.73 26.01 23.33
CA ALA A 204 -29.88 25.71 21.91
C ALA A 204 -28.81 24.72 21.42
N VAL A 205 -27.53 24.91 21.78
CA VAL A 205 -26.48 23.94 21.43
C VAL A 205 -26.78 22.56 21.99
N LEU A 206 -27.21 22.44 23.26
CA LEU A 206 -27.56 21.16 23.87
C LEU A 206 -28.75 20.48 23.14
N GLY A 207 -29.78 21.25 22.77
CA GLY A 207 -30.89 20.72 21.97
C GLY A 207 -30.42 20.18 20.62
N TRP A 208 -29.52 20.89 19.94
CA TRP A 208 -28.96 20.43 18.67
C TRP A 208 -28.04 19.21 18.82
N THR A 209 -27.26 19.10 19.89
CA THR A 209 -26.44 17.90 20.14
C THR A 209 -27.30 16.68 20.45
N MET A 210 -28.39 16.84 21.21
CA MET A 210 -29.35 15.76 21.46
C MET A 210 -30.02 15.30 20.17
N LEU A 211 -30.49 16.23 19.33
CA LEU A 211 -31.10 15.89 18.04
C LEU A 211 -30.11 15.20 17.10
N ALA A 212 -28.85 15.66 17.06
CA ALA A 212 -27.79 14.99 16.30
C ALA A 212 -27.49 13.57 16.81
N GLY A 213 -27.60 13.32 18.12
CA GLY A 213 -27.43 12.00 18.70
C GLY A 213 -28.46 10.96 18.23
N LEU A 214 -29.64 11.41 17.77
CA LEU A 214 -30.69 10.55 17.23
C LEU A 214 -30.47 10.17 15.76
N ALA A 215 -29.47 10.75 15.08
CA ALA A 215 -29.26 10.56 13.64
C ALA A 215 -28.94 9.12 13.24
N VAL A 216 -28.44 8.28 14.16
CA VAL A 216 -28.20 6.85 13.92
C VAL A 216 -29.49 6.10 13.54
N LEU A 217 -30.64 6.58 14.05
CA LEU A 217 -31.96 6.03 13.76
C LEU A 217 -32.46 6.42 12.36
N ALA A 218 -31.89 7.46 11.76
CA ALA A 218 -32.19 7.92 10.40
C ALA A 218 -31.33 7.19 9.34
N THR A 219 -31.08 5.90 9.56
CA THR A 219 -30.42 5.00 8.60
C THR A 219 -31.40 3.90 8.17
N PRO A 220 -31.24 3.29 6.98
CA PRO A 220 -32.11 2.21 6.53
C PRO A 220 -32.15 1.00 7.48
N ASN A 221 -31.10 0.81 8.29
CA ASN A 221 -30.99 -0.28 9.26
C ASN A 221 -31.50 0.08 10.66
N GLY A 222 -31.81 1.36 10.93
CA GLY A 222 -32.39 1.82 12.20
C GLY A 222 -31.71 1.23 13.44
N LEU A 223 -32.49 0.53 14.28
CA LEU A 223 -32.01 -0.08 15.52
C LEU A 223 -31.00 -1.21 15.29
N ARG A 224 -30.99 -1.89 14.14
CA ARG A 224 -30.03 -2.98 13.84
C ARG A 224 -28.59 -2.47 13.86
N LEU A 225 -28.37 -1.19 13.51
CA LEU A 225 -27.05 -0.58 13.48
C LEU A 225 -26.44 -0.40 14.89
N LEU A 226 -27.25 -0.32 15.95
CA LEU A 226 -26.77 -0.05 17.31
C LEU A 226 -25.85 -1.15 17.84
N GLY A 227 -26.01 -2.41 17.40
CA GLY A 227 -25.15 -3.52 17.82
C GLY A 227 -23.86 -3.65 17.03
N VAL A 228 -23.81 -3.13 15.79
CA VAL A 228 -22.73 -3.42 14.83
C VAL A 228 -21.34 -2.99 15.31
N PRO A 229 -21.12 -1.77 15.86
CA PRO A 229 -19.78 -1.36 16.31
C PRO A 229 -19.25 -2.15 17.51
N PHE A 230 -20.10 -2.93 18.17
CA PHE A 230 -19.76 -3.71 19.35
C PHE A 230 -19.56 -5.21 19.06
N VAL A 231 -19.67 -5.61 17.80
CA VAL A 231 -19.23 -6.94 17.35
C VAL A 231 -17.73 -7.09 17.64
N SER A 232 -17.34 -8.21 18.23
CA SER A 232 -15.94 -8.46 18.59
C SER A 232 -15.07 -8.51 17.34
N THR A 233 -13.93 -7.82 17.38
CA THR A 233 -12.91 -7.86 16.34
C THR A 233 -11.66 -8.62 16.79
N GLU A 234 -11.74 -9.41 17.87
CA GLU A 234 -10.58 -10.11 18.43
C GLU A 234 -10.03 -11.15 17.46
N GLY A 235 -10.89 -11.99 16.84
CA GLY A 235 -10.45 -12.95 15.83
C GLY A 235 -9.89 -12.24 14.60
N ALA A 236 -10.63 -11.25 14.09
CA ALA A 236 -10.20 -10.36 13.01
C ALA A 236 -8.83 -9.71 13.24
N SER A 237 -8.49 -9.36 14.48
CA SER A 237 -7.18 -8.80 14.82
C SER A 237 -6.02 -9.75 14.58
N ARG A 238 -6.24 -11.07 14.48
CA ARG A 238 -5.16 -12.04 14.26
C ARG A 238 -4.73 -12.18 12.81
N TYR A 239 -5.57 -11.75 11.86
CA TYR A 239 -5.32 -11.89 10.43
C TYR A 239 -5.44 -10.58 9.64
N ILE A 240 -6.02 -9.52 10.22
CA ILE A 240 -6.02 -8.16 9.65
C ILE A 240 -5.03 -7.28 10.42
N ALA A 241 -3.94 -6.89 9.75
CA ALA A 241 -2.86 -6.11 10.36
C ALA A 241 -3.33 -4.76 10.95
N GLU A 242 -4.33 -4.12 10.35
CA GLU A 242 -4.87 -2.82 10.82
C GLU A 242 -5.56 -2.91 12.19
N PHE A 243 -5.98 -4.12 12.59
CA PHE A 243 -6.68 -4.38 13.85
C PHE A 243 -5.73 -4.80 14.97
N HIS A 244 -4.44 -5.02 14.68
CA HIS A 244 -3.47 -5.28 15.73
C HIS A 244 -3.42 -4.12 16.73
N PRO A 245 -3.48 -4.41 18.05
CA PRO A 245 -3.24 -3.40 19.06
C PRO A 245 -1.85 -2.79 18.90
N LEU A 246 -1.74 -1.48 19.16
CA LEU A 246 -0.43 -0.80 19.21
C LEU A 246 0.38 -1.35 20.38
N LYS A 247 1.58 -1.86 20.11
CA LYS A 247 2.49 -2.29 21.18
C LYS A 247 3.18 -1.07 21.77
N LEU A 248 3.52 -1.12 23.07
CA LEU A 248 4.22 -0.03 23.73
C LEU A 248 5.56 0.30 23.07
N VAL A 249 6.28 -0.72 22.57
CA VAL A 249 7.52 -0.54 21.80
C VAL A 249 7.28 0.28 20.53
N ASP A 250 6.17 0.04 19.82
CA ASP A 250 5.84 0.78 18.59
C ASP A 250 5.58 2.26 18.90
N LEU A 251 4.95 2.55 20.04
CA LEU A 251 4.66 3.92 20.52
C LEU A 251 5.91 4.71 20.94
N LEU A 252 7.01 4.01 21.25
CA LEU A 252 8.30 4.60 21.63
C LEU A 252 9.33 4.57 20.50
N SER A 253 8.96 4.02 19.34
CA SER A 253 9.84 3.91 18.18
C SER A 253 9.82 5.20 17.34
N PHE A 254 11.00 5.59 16.83
CA PHE A 254 11.16 6.73 15.92
C PHE A 254 11.82 6.25 14.64
N GLN A 255 11.02 6.15 13.58
CA GLN A 255 11.47 5.73 12.26
C GLN A 255 11.61 6.94 11.33
N VAL A 256 12.77 7.06 10.69
CA VAL A 256 13.04 8.07 9.66
C VAL A 256 13.22 7.35 8.33
N ALA A 257 12.42 7.73 7.34
CA ALA A 257 12.50 7.21 5.98
C ALA A 257 12.71 8.37 5.03
N ALA A 258 13.66 8.22 4.09
CA ALA A 258 13.94 9.24 3.08
C ALA A 258 14.20 10.65 3.66
N LEU A 259 14.91 10.75 4.79
CA LEU A 259 15.18 12.02 5.52
C LEU A 259 13.92 12.72 6.07
N ALA A 260 12.79 12.01 6.20
CA ALA A 260 11.56 12.52 6.79
C ALA A 260 11.03 11.56 7.87
N PRO A 261 10.37 12.06 8.93
CA PRO A 261 9.71 11.20 9.91
C PRO A 261 8.58 10.42 9.24
N SER A 262 8.54 9.12 9.49
CA SER A 262 7.43 8.29 9.02
C SER A 262 6.10 8.68 9.71
N PRO A 263 4.94 8.34 9.14
CA PRO A 263 3.64 8.61 9.79
C PRO A 263 3.53 8.06 11.23
N PRO A 264 4.02 6.84 11.56
CA PRO A 264 4.10 6.37 12.94
C PRO A 264 4.93 7.28 13.86
N THR A 265 6.07 7.78 13.38
CA THR A 265 6.91 8.72 14.13
C THR A 265 6.18 10.02 14.41
N VAL A 266 5.47 10.57 13.41
CA VAL A 266 4.67 11.80 13.59
C VAL A 266 3.53 11.55 14.58
N PHE A 267 2.86 10.40 14.49
CA PHE A 267 1.84 9.98 15.46
C PHE A 267 2.41 9.91 16.89
N ASN A 268 3.54 9.25 17.09
CA ASN A 268 4.19 9.12 18.39
C ASN A 268 4.58 10.49 18.98
N VAL A 269 5.12 11.38 18.15
CA VAL A 269 5.42 12.76 18.56
C VAL A 269 4.16 13.49 19.02
N LEU A 270 3.06 13.41 18.27
CA LEU A 270 1.80 14.06 18.68
C LEU A 270 1.19 13.41 19.92
N LEU A 271 1.30 12.09 20.08
CA LEU A 271 0.87 11.37 21.29
C LEU A 271 1.66 11.84 22.51
N ILE A 272 2.99 11.99 22.40
CA ILE A 272 3.83 12.53 23.46
C ILE A 272 3.43 13.98 23.77
N VAL A 273 3.20 14.81 22.75
CA VAL A 273 2.71 16.19 22.96
C VAL A 273 1.37 16.18 23.70
N CYS A 274 0.41 15.34 23.33
CA CYS A 274 -0.84 15.17 24.07
C CYS A 274 -0.58 14.78 25.53
N GLY A 275 0.25 13.77 25.77
CA GLY A 275 0.63 13.31 27.11
C GLY A 275 1.30 14.39 27.96
N LEU A 276 2.23 15.16 27.38
CA LEU A 276 2.86 16.31 28.04
C LEU A 276 1.84 17.41 28.33
N THR A 277 0.92 17.68 27.41
CA THR A 277 -0.19 18.62 27.64
C THR A 277 -0.97 18.19 28.88
N LEU A 278 -1.41 16.93 28.91
CA LEU A 278 -2.16 16.32 30.00
C LEU A 278 -1.39 16.36 31.32
N ALA A 279 -0.13 15.93 31.32
CA ALA A 279 0.74 15.86 32.50
C ALA A 279 0.99 17.24 33.11
N MET A 280 1.18 18.27 32.28
CA MET A 280 1.31 19.64 32.79
C MET A 280 0.04 20.16 33.47
N PHE A 281 -1.14 19.58 33.22
CA PHE A 281 -2.35 20.01 33.90
C PHE A 281 -2.47 19.46 35.33
N ILE A 282 -1.71 18.42 35.70
CA ILE A 282 -1.75 17.81 37.04
C ILE A 282 -1.13 18.73 38.12
N PRO A 283 0.05 19.37 37.92
CA PRO A 283 0.64 20.30 38.90
C PRO A 283 0.10 21.73 38.86
N LEU A 284 -0.51 22.16 37.74
CA LEU A 284 -0.98 23.53 37.51
C LEU A 284 -2.38 23.84 38.08
N LEU A 285 -2.98 22.91 38.84
CA LEU A 285 -4.16 23.17 39.68
C LEU A 285 -3.94 24.29 40.73
N THR A 286 -2.68 24.68 40.98
CA THR A 286 -2.26 25.68 41.97
C THR A 286 -1.88 27.05 41.40
N ARG A 287 -1.74 27.23 40.07
CA ARG A 287 -1.30 28.51 39.45
C ARG A 287 -2.31 29.06 38.43
N ARG A 288 -2.34 30.40 38.28
CA ARG A 288 -3.21 31.19 37.38
C ARG A 288 -2.92 30.98 35.87
N VAL A 289 -2.96 29.74 35.39
CA VAL A 289 -2.91 29.41 33.96
C VAL A 289 -4.31 29.00 33.51
N PRO A 290 -4.82 29.47 32.36
CA PRO A 290 -6.16 29.11 31.87
C PRO A 290 -6.29 27.59 31.72
N ARG A 291 -7.32 27.02 32.35
CA ARG A 291 -7.60 25.56 32.33
C ARG A 291 -8.09 25.14 30.94
N PRO A 292 -7.70 23.95 30.44
CA PRO A 292 -8.27 23.39 29.23
C PRO A 292 -9.77 23.14 29.44
N ARG A 293 -10.54 23.19 28.35
CA ARG A 293 -11.97 22.89 28.40
C ARG A 293 -12.15 21.42 28.77
N LEU A 294 -13.17 21.10 29.56
CA LEU A 294 -13.44 19.71 29.96
C LEU A 294 -13.68 18.84 28.72
N SER A 295 -14.29 19.40 27.68
CA SER A 295 -14.49 18.73 26.39
C SER A 295 -13.17 18.29 25.75
N HIS A 296 -12.11 19.10 25.79
CA HIS A 296 -10.81 18.77 25.20
C HIS A 296 -10.18 17.54 25.86
N LEU A 297 -10.30 17.45 27.19
CA LEU A 297 -9.84 16.30 27.96
C LEU A 297 -10.66 15.05 27.62
N LEU A 298 -11.99 15.17 27.62
CA LEU A 298 -12.89 14.05 27.31
C LEU A 298 -12.68 13.52 25.89
N LEU A 299 -12.48 14.40 24.89
CA LEU A 299 -12.16 13.98 23.53
C LEU A 299 -10.83 13.21 23.47
N CYS A 300 -9.78 13.72 24.13
CA CYS A 300 -8.48 13.05 24.17
C CYS A 300 -8.57 11.68 24.87
N VAL A 301 -9.28 11.59 25.99
CA VAL A 301 -9.53 10.32 26.70
C VAL A 301 -10.30 9.35 25.81
N GLY A 302 -11.35 9.79 25.12
CA GLY A 302 -12.09 8.95 24.18
C GLY A 302 -11.20 8.38 23.07
N GLY A 303 -10.32 9.21 22.50
CA GLY A 303 -9.36 8.73 21.51
C GLY A 303 -8.34 7.75 22.10
N LEU A 304 -7.84 7.97 23.32
CA LEU A 304 -6.95 7.03 24.01
C LEU A 304 -7.61 5.67 24.24
N LEU A 305 -8.91 5.64 24.53
CA LEU A 305 -9.69 4.39 24.69
C LEU A 305 -9.86 3.62 23.37
N LEU A 306 -9.67 4.27 22.21
CA LEU A 306 -9.73 3.61 20.90
C LEU A 306 -8.40 2.96 20.50
N LEU A 307 -7.26 3.48 20.97
CA LEU A 307 -5.93 2.99 20.57
C LEU A 307 -5.71 1.48 20.84
N PRO A 308 -6.17 0.90 21.98
CA PRO A 308 -6.06 -0.54 22.21
C PRO A 308 -6.90 -1.40 21.26
N LYS A 309 -7.93 -0.82 20.62
CA LYS A 309 -8.83 -1.55 19.71
C LYS A 309 -8.23 -1.77 18.31
N GLY A 310 -7.08 -1.16 18.00
CA GLY A 310 -6.35 -1.37 16.76
C GLY A 310 -5.61 -0.13 16.28
N ALA A 311 -4.47 -0.35 15.63
CA ALA A 311 -3.61 0.71 15.08
C ALA A 311 -4.36 1.66 14.12
N ARG A 312 -5.42 1.18 13.46
CA ARG A 312 -6.27 2.01 12.59
C ARG A 312 -6.86 3.25 13.27
N PHE A 313 -7.12 3.19 14.59
CA PHE A 313 -7.76 4.27 15.35
C PHE A 313 -6.81 5.44 15.69
N GLY A 314 -5.54 5.36 15.29
CA GLY A 314 -4.57 6.43 15.53
C GLY A 314 -4.99 7.76 14.89
N ASN A 315 -5.63 7.73 13.72
CA ASN A 315 -6.06 8.95 13.03
C ASN A 315 -7.26 9.61 13.73
N GLU A 316 -8.23 8.81 14.15
CA GLU A 316 -9.38 9.25 14.94
C GLU A 316 -8.91 9.86 16.26
N PHE A 317 -7.94 9.23 16.95
CA PHE A 317 -7.34 9.80 18.17
C PHE A 317 -6.74 11.18 17.91
N ILE A 318 -5.89 11.31 16.88
CA ILE A 318 -5.22 12.59 16.59
C ILE A 318 -6.24 13.67 16.22
N LEU A 319 -7.27 13.35 15.42
CA LEU A 319 -8.36 14.29 15.10
C LEU A 319 -9.18 14.69 16.34
N LEU A 320 -9.49 13.77 17.24
CA LEU A 320 -10.16 14.07 18.51
C LEU A 320 -9.27 14.93 19.43
N ALA A 321 -7.96 14.72 19.41
CA ALA A 321 -6.99 15.49 20.19
C ALA A 321 -6.71 16.88 19.61
N LEU A 322 -7.23 17.23 18.42
CA LEU A 322 -6.98 18.50 17.74
C LEU A 322 -7.22 19.74 18.63
N PRO A 323 -8.31 19.85 19.41
CA PRO A 323 -8.51 20.99 20.31
C PRO A 323 -7.47 21.07 21.44
N LEU A 324 -7.06 19.91 21.98
CA LEU A 324 -6.06 19.82 23.04
C LEU A 324 -4.67 20.21 22.52
N LEU A 325 -4.27 19.69 21.36
CA LEU A 325 -3.01 20.01 20.68
C LEU A 325 -2.93 21.50 20.32
N ARG A 326 -4.06 22.09 19.91
CA ARG A 326 -4.17 23.54 19.70
C ARG A 326 -4.00 24.32 21.02
N ALA A 327 -4.50 23.81 22.13
CA ALA A 327 -4.44 24.46 23.43
C ALA A 327 -3.09 24.30 24.18
N HIS A 328 -2.07 23.67 23.56
CA HIS A 328 -0.81 23.33 24.22
C HIS A 328 -0.12 24.54 24.89
N PRO A 329 0.09 24.52 26.23
CA PRO A 329 0.67 25.66 26.96
C PRO A 329 2.15 25.92 26.67
N LEU A 330 2.94 24.90 26.33
CA LEU A 330 4.34 25.06 25.91
C LEU A 330 4.40 25.31 24.41
N LEU A 331 3.98 26.51 24.00
CA LEU A 331 4.84 27.22 23.07
C LEU A 331 6.10 27.59 23.84
N PRO A 332 7.30 27.64 23.25
CA PRO A 332 8.44 28.20 23.97
C PRO A 332 7.97 29.58 24.45
N PRO A 333 7.92 29.82 25.78
CA PRO A 333 7.57 31.14 26.27
C PRO A 333 8.52 32.10 25.57
N ARG A 334 8.11 33.33 25.25
CA ARG A 334 8.99 34.34 24.62
C ARG A 334 10.38 34.43 25.30
N ARG A 335 10.51 33.95 26.55
CA ARG A 335 11.76 33.67 27.28
C ARG A 335 12.70 32.61 26.69
N MET A 336 12.26 31.45 26.19
CA MET A 336 13.14 30.47 25.53
C MET A 336 13.64 30.97 24.17
N LEU A 337 12.82 31.75 23.46
CA LEU A 337 13.22 32.44 22.22
C LEU A 337 14.29 33.53 22.41
N ARG A 338 14.68 33.85 23.65
CA ARG A 338 15.80 34.78 23.94
C ARG A 338 17.17 34.11 23.87
N TRP A 339 17.24 32.77 23.96
CA TRP A 339 18.51 32.03 24.05
C TRP A 339 18.94 31.38 22.73
N ALA A 340 18.00 31.19 21.79
CA ALA A 340 18.32 30.71 20.44
C ALA A 340 18.38 31.90 19.47
N PRO A 341 19.47 32.08 18.71
CA PRO A 341 19.56 33.15 17.72
C PRO A 341 18.48 32.96 16.65
N LYS A 342 17.91 34.07 16.14
CA LYS A 342 16.86 34.06 15.10
C LYS A 342 17.07 33.04 13.95
N PRO A 343 18.28 32.89 13.39
CA PRO A 343 18.54 31.88 12.35
C PRO A 343 18.24 30.44 12.79
N VAL A 344 18.45 30.06 14.05
CA VAL A 344 18.25 28.68 14.53
C VAL A 344 16.77 28.30 14.55
N TYR A 345 15.88 29.18 15.02
CA TYR A 345 14.44 28.87 14.99
C TYR A 345 13.88 28.96 13.57
N LEU A 346 14.39 29.87 12.73
CA LEU A 346 14.00 29.95 11.31
C LEU A 346 14.42 28.67 10.57
N LEU A 347 15.63 28.17 10.84
CA LEU A 347 16.13 26.91 10.30
C LEU A 347 15.31 25.72 10.82
N GLY A 348 15.02 25.66 12.13
CA GLY A 348 14.17 24.60 12.68
C GLY A 348 12.75 24.61 12.11
N THR A 349 12.17 25.79 11.93
CA THR A 349 10.87 25.95 11.26
C THR A 349 10.98 25.54 9.79
N ALA A 350 12.03 25.96 9.07
CA ALA A 350 12.24 25.59 7.68
C ALA A 350 12.40 24.07 7.50
N LEU A 351 13.18 23.40 8.36
CA LEU A 351 13.37 21.95 8.34
C LEU A 351 12.06 21.20 8.58
N VAL A 352 11.28 21.63 9.59
CA VAL A 352 9.93 21.12 9.85
C VAL A 352 9.00 21.29 8.65
N MET A 353 9.15 22.38 7.90
CA MET A 353 8.31 22.66 6.74
C MET A 353 8.81 22.00 5.45
N ILE A 354 10.09 21.63 5.36
CA ILE A 354 10.68 20.90 4.21
C ILE A 354 10.48 19.39 4.33
N MET A 355 10.52 18.84 5.55
CA MET A 355 10.32 17.41 5.79
C MET A 355 9.06 16.81 5.14
N PRO A 356 7.90 17.48 5.13
CA PRO A 356 6.70 16.98 4.45
C PRO A 356 6.86 16.98 2.94
N LEU A 357 7.52 17.99 2.35
CA LEU A 357 7.81 18.00 0.92
C LEU A 357 8.72 16.84 0.54
N ARG A 358 9.70 16.53 1.39
CA ARG A 358 10.58 15.38 1.22
C ARG A 358 9.82 14.05 1.36
N TYR A 359 8.93 13.95 2.36
CA TYR A 359 8.07 12.79 2.57
C TYR A 359 7.13 12.59 1.37
N LEU A 360 6.46 13.64 0.91
CA LEU A 360 5.59 13.61 -0.27
C LEU A 360 6.40 13.19 -1.50
N SER A 361 7.55 13.82 -1.77
CA SER A 361 8.42 13.43 -2.88
C SER A 361 8.86 11.97 -2.82
N ALA A 362 9.10 11.41 -1.64
CA ALA A 362 9.47 10.01 -1.47
C ALA A 362 8.26 9.06 -1.62
N ALA A 363 7.14 9.41 -1.02
CA ALA A 363 5.90 8.63 -1.05
C ALA A 363 5.30 8.54 -2.45
N PHE A 364 5.55 9.56 -3.27
CA PHE A 364 5.11 9.65 -4.65
C PHE A 364 6.22 9.38 -5.68
N GLU A 365 7.38 8.91 -5.22
CA GLU A 365 8.50 8.50 -6.08
C GLU A 365 8.11 7.24 -6.86
N HIS A 366 8.46 7.16 -8.16
CA HIS A 366 8.12 6.02 -9.03
C HIS A 366 6.63 5.66 -9.04
N ARG A 367 5.82 6.60 -9.51
CA ARG A 367 4.36 6.44 -9.64
C ARG A 367 3.97 5.16 -10.41
N PRO A 368 3.05 4.33 -9.86
CA PRO A 368 2.44 3.22 -10.59
C PRO A 368 1.58 3.68 -11.77
N ALA A 369 1.10 2.74 -12.57
CA ALA A 369 0.21 3.06 -13.70
C ALA A 369 -1.03 3.83 -13.24
N TYR A 370 -1.40 4.87 -14.01
CA TYR A 370 -2.52 5.77 -13.73
C TYR A 370 -3.63 5.61 -14.77
N PRO A 371 -4.92 5.72 -14.40
CA PRO A 371 -5.49 6.07 -13.08
C PRO A 371 -5.51 4.93 -12.06
N PHE A 372 -5.15 3.73 -12.47
CA PHE A 372 -5.33 2.53 -11.68
C PHE A 372 -4.13 1.60 -11.84
N SER A 373 -3.59 1.12 -10.73
CA SER A 373 -2.56 0.09 -10.74
C SER A 373 -3.19 -1.27 -10.52
N ALA A 374 -3.12 -2.12 -11.55
CA ALA A 374 -3.58 -3.51 -11.52
C ALA A 374 -2.60 -4.47 -10.82
N ALA A 375 -1.54 -3.95 -10.19
CA ALA A 375 -0.53 -4.77 -9.55
C ALA A 375 -1.18 -5.68 -8.48
N ARG A 376 -0.95 -6.98 -8.60
CA ARG A 376 -1.47 -8.03 -7.70
C ARG A 376 -3.00 -8.17 -7.69
N LEU A 377 -3.68 -7.87 -8.80
CA LEU A 377 -5.06 -8.32 -9.03
C LEU A 377 -5.13 -9.59 -9.85
N PRO A 378 -6.13 -10.47 -9.60
CA PRO A 378 -6.36 -11.65 -10.41
C PRO A 378 -7.08 -11.32 -11.74
N GLU A 379 -6.63 -10.29 -12.46
CA GLU A 379 -7.23 -9.88 -13.75
C GLU A 379 -7.13 -10.98 -14.81
N GLY A 380 -6.01 -11.71 -14.81
CA GLY A 380 -5.77 -12.78 -15.77
C GLY A 380 -6.67 -13.98 -15.50
N VAL A 381 -6.80 -14.38 -14.22
CA VAL A 381 -7.71 -15.47 -13.80
C VAL A 381 -9.16 -15.11 -14.14
N VAL A 382 -9.58 -13.87 -13.87
CA VAL A 382 -10.92 -13.39 -14.26
C VAL A 382 -11.10 -13.39 -15.78
N THR A 383 -10.12 -12.90 -16.53
CA THR A 383 -10.13 -12.89 -17.99
C THR A 383 -10.24 -14.31 -18.55
N PHE A 384 -9.51 -15.27 -17.96
CA PHE A 384 -9.58 -16.68 -18.32
C PHE A 384 -10.98 -17.24 -18.07
N LEU A 385 -11.54 -17.03 -16.88
CA LEU A 385 -12.88 -17.54 -16.52
C LEU A 385 -13.97 -16.96 -17.43
N ASN A 386 -13.95 -15.66 -17.69
CA ASN A 386 -14.91 -15.02 -18.60
C ASN A 386 -14.71 -15.46 -20.06
N ARG A 387 -13.51 -15.87 -20.46
CA ARG A 387 -13.24 -16.39 -21.82
C ARG A 387 -13.72 -17.82 -22.01
N VAL A 388 -13.55 -18.69 -21.01
CA VAL A 388 -14.03 -20.09 -21.09
C VAL A 388 -15.54 -20.18 -20.88
N ASP A 389 -16.10 -19.24 -20.13
CA ASP A 389 -17.52 -18.94 -20.13
C ASP A 389 -18.41 -20.10 -19.61
N LEU A 390 -17.89 -20.91 -18.69
CA LEU A 390 -18.58 -22.11 -18.17
C LEU A 390 -19.55 -21.82 -17.00
N GLY A 391 -19.38 -20.67 -16.34
CA GLY A 391 -20.14 -20.29 -15.13
C GLY A 391 -19.89 -21.21 -13.93
N GLY A 392 -20.64 -20.97 -12.85
CA GLY A 392 -20.64 -21.85 -11.67
C GLY A 392 -20.02 -21.24 -10.42
N ARG A 393 -19.31 -22.06 -9.65
CA ARG A 393 -18.78 -21.70 -8.32
C ARG A 393 -17.25 -21.63 -8.35
N VAL A 394 -16.69 -20.55 -7.80
CA VAL A 394 -15.23 -20.37 -7.67
C VAL A 394 -14.90 -20.36 -6.18
N LEU A 395 -14.22 -21.40 -5.71
CA LEU A 395 -13.66 -21.42 -4.36
C LEU A 395 -12.42 -20.51 -4.34
N ASN A 396 -12.63 -19.24 -4.01
CA ASN A 396 -11.61 -18.21 -4.06
C ASN A 396 -10.92 -18.00 -2.72
N HIS A 397 -9.71 -17.43 -2.77
CA HIS A 397 -9.11 -16.83 -1.59
C HIS A 397 -9.85 -15.50 -1.25
N PRO A 398 -10.22 -15.23 0.02
CA PRO A 398 -11.04 -14.05 0.36
C PRO A 398 -10.44 -12.70 0.02
N ASN A 399 -9.10 -12.57 0.09
CA ASN A 399 -8.40 -11.31 -0.22
C ASN A 399 -8.87 -10.69 -1.54
N HIS A 400 -9.01 -11.45 -2.63
CA HIS A 400 -9.47 -10.90 -3.91
C HIS A 400 -10.97 -11.09 -4.17
N GLY A 401 -11.74 -11.53 -3.16
CA GLY A 401 -13.17 -11.81 -3.27
C GLY A 401 -13.98 -10.63 -3.81
N GLY A 402 -13.73 -9.41 -3.31
CA GLY A 402 -14.39 -8.21 -3.83
C GLY A 402 -14.19 -8.02 -5.34
N TYR A 403 -12.97 -8.23 -5.85
CA TYR A 403 -12.68 -8.12 -7.28
C TYR A 403 -13.34 -9.24 -8.10
N PHE A 404 -13.32 -10.48 -7.60
CA PHE A 404 -14.02 -11.58 -8.26
C PHE A 404 -15.53 -11.32 -8.35
N GLN A 405 -16.16 -10.80 -7.29
CA GLN A 405 -17.55 -10.37 -7.37
C GLN A 405 -17.76 -9.32 -8.45
N TRP A 406 -16.87 -8.33 -8.52
CA TRP A 406 -16.99 -7.23 -9.49
C TRP A 406 -16.97 -7.73 -10.92
N ALA A 407 -16.01 -8.62 -11.22
CA ALA A 407 -15.71 -8.99 -12.58
C ALA A 407 -16.32 -10.31 -13.06
N LEU A 408 -16.85 -11.15 -12.15
CA LEU A 408 -17.43 -12.45 -12.51
C LEU A 408 -18.95 -12.56 -12.27
N LEU A 409 -19.56 -11.71 -11.43
CA LEU A 409 -21.01 -11.76 -11.22
C LEU A 409 -21.78 -11.28 -12.47
N PRO A 410 -22.97 -11.84 -12.73
CA PRO A 410 -23.65 -12.90 -11.96
C PRO A 410 -23.23 -14.32 -12.35
N ARG A 411 -22.34 -14.47 -13.34
CA ARG A 411 -22.03 -15.75 -13.99
C ARG A 411 -21.31 -16.74 -13.09
N TYR A 412 -20.37 -16.25 -12.28
CA TYR A 412 -19.72 -17.06 -11.25
C TYR A 412 -20.03 -16.51 -9.86
N ARG A 413 -20.44 -17.38 -8.96
CA ARG A 413 -20.53 -17.09 -7.53
C ARG A 413 -19.23 -17.49 -6.84
N ILE A 414 -18.85 -16.72 -5.83
CA ILE A 414 -17.60 -16.92 -5.11
C ILE A 414 -17.87 -17.54 -3.73
N PHE A 415 -16.82 -17.98 -3.04
CA PHE A 415 -16.97 -18.50 -1.68
C PHE A 415 -17.18 -17.34 -0.70
N MET A 416 -16.22 -16.42 -0.62
CA MET A 416 -16.17 -15.40 0.43
C MET A 416 -15.26 -14.24 0.02
N ASP A 417 -15.47 -13.05 0.59
CA ASP A 417 -14.55 -11.91 0.54
C ASP A 417 -14.08 -11.47 1.94
N MET A 418 -13.42 -10.32 2.03
CA MET A 418 -12.88 -9.76 3.27
C MET A 418 -13.88 -8.94 4.10
N GLU A 419 -15.20 -9.03 3.87
CA GLU A 419 -16.20 -8.36 4.71
C GLU A 419 -16.37 -9.05 6.09
N VAL A 420 -15.29 -9.07 6.88
CA VAL A 420 -15.20 -9.69 8.22
C VAL A 420 -14.95 -8.64 9.30
N PRO A 421 -15.42 -8.86 10.54
CA PRO A 421 -16.28 -9.96 11.01
C PRO A 421 -17.80 -9.65 10.81
N PHE A 422 -18.14 -8.67 9.98
CA PHE A 422 -19.49 -8.08 9.95
C PHE A 422 -20.46 -8.80 9.00
N LEU A 423 -19.98 -9.38 7.89
CA LEU A 423 -20.75 -10.26 7.02
C LEU A 423 -20.34 -11.71 7.26
N PHE A 424 -19.05 -12.02 7.14
CA PHE A 424 -18.50 -13.34 7.41
C PHE A 424 -17.92 -13.43 8.82
N THR A 425 -18.05 -14.60 9.44
CA THR A 425 -17.66 -14.83 10.85
C THR A 425 -16.20 -15.25 10.99
N ASP A 426 -15.67 -15.18 12.21
CA ASP A 426 -14.34 -15.73 12.50
C ASP A 426 -14.25 -17.24 12.24
N ALA A 427 -15.37 -17.97 12.37
CA ALA A 427 -15.43 -19.40 12.01
C ALA A 427 -15.30 -19.62 10.49
N ASP A 428 -15.91 -18.75 9.68
CA ASP A 428 -15.74 -18.78 8.22
C ASP A 428 -14.27 -18.54 7.84
N MET A 429 -13.61 -17.56 8.48
CA MET A 429 -12.18 -17.29 8.27
C MET A 429 -11.25 -18.40 8.74
N GLN A 430 -11.60 -19.07 9.84
CA GLN A 430 -10.85 -20.23 10.30
C GLN A 430 -10.94 -21.38 9.29
N LEU A 431 -12.12 -21.63 8.72
CA LEU A 431 -12.32 -22.64 7.68
C LEU A 431 -11.50 -22.33 6.42
N VAL A 432 -11.52 -21.08 5.96
CA VAL A 432 -10.66 -20.62 4.85
C VAL A 432 -9.19 -20.88 5.15
N SER A 433 -8.72 -20.43 6.31
CA SER A 433 -7.32 -20.60 6.69
C SER A 433 -6.93 -22.09 6.76
N ALA A 434 -7.84 -22.94 7.23
CA ALA A 434 -7.62 -24.38 7.31
C ALA A 434 -7.61 -25.05 5.92
N MET A 435 -8.54 -24.72 5.02
CA MET A 435 -8.65 -25.39 3.72
C MET A 435 -7.47 -25.10 2.78
N PHE A 436 -6.83 -23.92 2.90
CA PHE A 436 -5.61 -23.63 2.15
C PHE A 436 -4.34 -24.26 2.78
N ALA A 437 -4.39 -24.65 4.05
CA ALA A 437 -3.25 -25.22 4.76
C ALA A 437 -3.29 -26.75 4.96
N LYS A 438 -4.49 -27.37 4.93
CA LYS A 438 -4.70 -28.79 5.29
C LYS A 438 -5.62 -29.49 4.30
N ALA A 439 -5.23 -30.70 3.89
CA ALA A 439 -5.99 -31.49 2.92
C ALA A 439 -7.35 -31.94 3.46
N GLU A 440 -7.46 -32.27 4.73
CA GLU A 440 -8.70 -32.71 5.36
C GLU A 440 -9.76 -31.59 5.36
N ALA A 441 -9.34 -30.37 5.68
CA ALA A 441 -10.22 -29.20 5.66
C ALA A 441 -10.64 -28.84 4.23
N LEU A 442 -9.73 -28.95 3.26
CA LEU A 442 -10.09 -28.77 1.85
C LEU A 442 -11.11 -29.83 1.41
N ARG A 443 -10.91 -31.09 1.80
CA ARG A 443 -11.84 -32.20 1.48
C ARG A 443 -13.26 -31.88 1.96
N GLU A 444 -13.41 -31.44 3.21
CA GLU A 444 -14.71 -31.06 3.77
C GLU A 444 -15.43 -30.00 2.91
N VAL A 445 -14.71 -28.95 2.49
CA VAL A 445 -15.26 -27.88 1.66
C VAL A 445 -15.61 -28.38 0.26
N LEU A 446 -14.75 -29.20 -0.33
CA LEU A 446 -14.97 -29.79 -1.65
C LEU A 446 -16.16 -30.74 -1.66
N GLU A 447 -16.34 -31.55 -0.62
CA GLU A 447 -17.50 -32.44 -0.44
C GLU A 447 -18.78 -31.67 -0.13
N ARG A 448 -18.69 -30.52 0.55
CA ARG A 448 -19.88 -29.72 0.85
C ARG A 448 -20.37 -28.88 -0.33
N TYR A 449 -19.44 -28.28 -1.08
CA TYR A 449 -19.79 -27.25 -2.08
C TYR A 449 -19.49 -27.64 -3.53
N HIS A 450 -18.71 -28.69 -3.79
CA HIS A 450 -18.37 -29.18 -5.14
C HIS A 450 -18.05 -28.04 -6.15
N PRO A 451 -17.08 -27.15 -5.86
CA PRO A 451 -16.73 -26.05 -6.74
C PRO A 451 -15.96 -26.56 -7.98
N PRO A 452 -16.34 -26.19 -9.21
CA PRO A 452 -15.57 -26.53 -10.42
C PRO A 452 -14.22 -25.83 -10.50
N PHE A 453 -14.05 -24.69 -9.83
CA PHE A 453 -12.83 -23.89 -9.86
C PHE A 453 -12.35 -23.58 -8.45
N ILE A 454 -11.03 -23.61 -8.26
CA ILE A 454 -10.35 -23.18 -7.04
C ILE A 454 -9.31 -22.14 -7.42
N THR A 455 -9.29 -21.02 -6.72
CA THR A 455 -8.22 -20.04 -6.85
C THR A 455 -7.48 -19.88 -5.54
N VAL A 456 -6.16 -19.66 -5.65
CA VAL A 456 -5.26 -19.55 -4.51
C VAL A 456 -4.23 -18.46 -4.76
N LEU A 457 -3.82 -17.76 -3.70
CA LEU A 457 -2.74 -16.78 -3.79
C LEU A 457 -1.47 -17.44 -4.30
N LEU A 458 -0.83 -16.83 -5.30
CA LEU A 458 0.41 -17.36 -5.86
C LEU A 458 1.55 -17.43 -4.82
N ARG A 459 1.47 -16.59 -3.79
CA ARG A 459 2.42 -16.53 -2.67
C ARG A 459 2.21 -17.62 -1.63
N ASP A 460 1.13 -18.40 -1.72
CA ASP A 460 0.92 -19.55 -0.85
C ASP A 460 1.75 -20.74 -1.35
N GLY A 461 3.02 -20.76 -0.97
CA GLY A 461 3.93 -21.88 -1.27
C GLY A 461 3.57 -23.20 -0.55
N GLY A 462 2.62 -23.17 0.39
CA GLY A 462 2.13 -24.36 1.08
C GLY A 462 1.06 -25.12 0.29
N PHE A 463 0.17 -24.39 -0.39
CA PHE A 463 -0.96 -24.96 -1.10
C PHE A 463 -0.63 -26.05 -2.15
N PRO A 464 0.49 -25.97 -2.91
CA PRO A 464 0.88 -27.06 -3.82
C PRO A 464 0.99 -28.42 -3.12
N LYS A 465 1.32 -28.48 -1.82
CA LYS A 465 1.33 -29.74 -1.05
C LYS A 465 -0.08 -30.24 -0.74
N VAL A 466 -1.01 -29.33 -0.48
CA VAL A 466 -2.41 -29.63 -0.17
C VAL A 466 -3.13 -30.17 -1.41
N ILE A 467 -3.05 -29.45 -2.54
CA ILE A 467 -3.80 -29.77 -3.76
C ILE A 467 -3.35 -31.09 -4.42
N ARG A 468 -2.12 -31.56 -4.15
CA ARG A 468 -1.63 -32.89 -4.58
C ARG A 468 -2.52 -34.04 -4.12
N SER A 469 -3.23 -33.88 -3.00
CA SER A 469 -4.20 -34.88 -2.51
C SER A 469 -5.48 -34.95 -3.35
N PHE A 470 -5.66 -34.03 -4.29
CA PHE A 470 -6.85 -33.88 -5.13
C PHE A 470 -6.47 -33.82 -6.62
N PRO A 471 -5.94 -34.90 -7.20
CA PRO A 471 -5.38 -34.91 -8.56
C PRO A 471 -6.41 -34.58 -9.66
N ARG A 472 -7.71 -34.60 -9.36
CA ARG A 472 -8.75 -34.14 -10.30
C ARG A 472 -8.67 -32.64 -10.59
N TYR A 473 -8.16 -31.83 -9.66
CA TYR A 473 -8.00 -30.39 -9.85
C TYR A 473 -6.68 -30.10 -10.56
N ARG A 474 -6.76 -29.67 -11.81
CA ARG A 474 -5.60 -29.37 -12.67
C ARG A 474 -5.33 -27.88 -12.70
N LEU A 475 -4.06 -27.50 -12.59
CA LEU A 475 -3.63 -26.11 -12.75
C LEU A 475 -3.78 -25.71 -14.22
N VAL A 476 -4.63 -24.74 -14.52
CA VAL A 476 -4.99 -24.38 -15.91
C VAL A 476 -4.58 -22.96 -16.31
N PHE A 477 -4.43 -22.08 -15.32
CA PHE A 477 -4.06 -20.69 -15.53
C PHE A 477 -3.45 -20.08 -14.26
N PHE A 478 -2.70 -18.98 -14.40
CA PHE A 478 -2.29 -18.13 -13.28
C PHE A 478 -2.01 -16.71 -13.79
N ASP A 479 -2.01 -15.75 -12.87
CA ASP A 479 -1.51 -14.41 -13.08
C ASP A 479 -0.62 -13.96 -11.90
N ASP A 480 -0.37 -12.66 -11.77
CA ASP A 480 0.52 -12.11 -10.73
C ASP A 480 -0.07 -12.21 -9.31
N ALA A 481 -1.35 -12.57 -9.17
CA ALA A 481 -2.06 -12.61 -7.90
C ALA A 481 -2.43 -14.04 -7.51
N GLU A 482 -3.04 -14.79 -8.43
CA GLU A 482 -3.61 -16.10 -8.12
C GLU A 482 -3.33 -17.16 -9.19
N ALA A 483 -3.29 -18.41 -8.73
CA ALA A 483 -3.30 -19.60 -9.55
C ALA A 483 -4.72 -20.20 -9.60
N LEU A 484 -5.16 -20.63 -10.77
CA LEU A 484 -6.48 -21.21 -11.03
C LEU A 484 -6.38 -22.71 -11.31
N TYR A 485 -7.08 -23.47 -10.50
CA TYR A 485 -7.30 -24.91 -10.69
C TYR A 485 -8.72 -25.17 -11.18
N ALA A 486 -8.87 -26.11 -12.10
CA ALA A 486 -10.16 -26.56 -12.62
C ALA A 486 -10.37 -28.06 -12.39
N ASP A 487 -11.59 -28.44 -12.06
CA ASP A 487 -12.00 -29.84 -11.93
C ASP A 487 -12.04 -30.53 -13.30
N ALA A 488 -11.11 -31.44 -13.54
CA ALA A 488 -10.98 -32.15 -14.82
C ALA A 488 -12.12 -33.16 -15.06
N ASP A 489 -12.74 -33.67 -14.00
CA ASP A 489 -13.87 -34.62 -14.16
C ASP A 489 -15.10 -33.88 -14.68
N ARG A 490 -15.26 -32.61 -14.25
CA ARG A 490 -16.38 -31.75 -14.65
C ARG A 490 -16.12 -31.00 -15.95
N HIS A 491 -14.86 -30.65 -16.23
CA HIS A 491 -14.45 -29.89 -17.41
C HIS A 491 -13.23 -30.53 -18.10
N PRO A 492 -13.36 -31.75 -18.68
CA PRO A 492 -12.24 -32.49 -19.24
C PRO A 492 -11.58 -31.80 -20.44
N GLU A 493 -12.37 -31.17 -21.30
CA GLU A 493 -11.86 -30.42 -22.46
C GLU A 493 -11.01 -29.20 -22.04
N LEU A 494 -11.44 -28.51 -20.99
CA LEU A 494 -10.72 -27.37 -20.43
C LEU A 494 -9.38 -27.84 -19.84
N ALA A 495 -9.39 -28.91 -19.05
CA ALA A 495 -8.18 -29.48 -18.49
C ALA A 495 -7.21 -29.94 -19.60
N ALA A 496 -7.69 -30.69 -20.60
CA ALA A 496 -6.87 -31.18 -21.70
C ALA A 496 -6.19 -30.04 -22.49
N ARG A 497 -6.90 -28.92 -22.68
CA ARG A 497 -6.40 -27.77 -23.45
C ARG A 497 -5.49 -26.84 -22.66
N TYR A 498 -5.78 -26.65 -21.37
CA TYR A 498 -5.18 -25.58 -20.57
C TYR A 498 -4.30 -26.03 -19.41
N GLU A 499 -4.21 -27.33 -19.11
CA GLU A 499 -3.30 -27.82 -18.06
C GLU A 499 -1.85 -27.34 -18.29
N LEU A 500 -1.26 -26.77 -17.26
CA LEU A 500 0.15 -26.39 -17.21
C LEU A 500 0.95 -27.56 -16.64
N ARG A 501 1.97 -28.00 -17.36
CA ARG A 501 2.83 -29.12 -16.93
C ARG A 501 4.31 -28.77 -16.91
N ALA A 502 4.77 -27.90 -17.82
CA ALA A 502 6.15 -27.40 -17.80
C ALA A 502 6.32 -26.22 -16.84
N LEU A 503 5.25 -25.45 -16.61
CA LEU A 503 5.29 -24.23 -15.83
C LEU A 503 4.54 -24.37 -14.50
N ASN A 504 5.30 -24.48 -13.40
CA ASN A 504 4.77 -24.33 -12.06
C ASN A 504 4.97 -22.89 -11.57
N PRO A 505 3.91 -22.06 -11.48
CA PRO A 505 4.05 -20.65 -11.16
C PRO A 505 4.52 -20.39 -9.72
N PHE A 506 4.28 -21.33 -8.80
CA PHE A 506 4.74 -21.21 -7.41
C PHE A 506 6.28 -21.28 -7.31
N ASP A 507 6.93 -22.07 -8.16
CA ASP A 507 8.39 -22.12 -8.21
C ASP A 507 8.97 -20.82 -8.81
N VAL A 508 8.29 -20.23 -9.80
CA VAL A 508 8.70 -18.94 -10.38
C VAL A 508 8.55 -17.80 -9.36
N GLU A 509 7.45 -17.74 -8.60
CA GLU A 509 7.26 -16.71 -7.56
C GLU A 509 8.28 -16.88 -6.42
N ARG A 510 8.64 -18.12 -6.06
CA ARG A 510 9.63 -18.42 -5.01
C ARG A 510 11.06 -18.05 -5.43
N ASP A 511 11.49 -18.54 -6.60
CA ASP A 511 12.89 -18.49 -7.01
C ASP A 511 13.22 -17.24 -7.85
N GLY A 512 12.19 -16.62 -8.43
CA GLY A 512 12.33 -15.59 -9.45
C GLY A 512 12.59 -16.19 -10.83
N VAL A 513 12.26 -15.41 -11.86
CA VAL A 513 12.33 -15.82 -13.28
C VAL A 513 13.72 -16.30 -13.68
N GLU A 514 14.77 -15.55 -13.33
CA GLU A 514 16.14 -15.86 -13.73
C GLU A 514 16.62 -17.19 -13.13
N LYS A 515 16.37 -17.42 -11.83
CA LYS A 515 16.78 -18.66 -11.16
C LYS A 515 15.99 -19.85 -11.68
N PHE A 516 14.67 -19.69 -11.89
CA PHE A 516 13.80 -20.72 -12.44
C PHE A 516 14.25 -21.23 -13.82
N LEU A 517 14.85 -20.36 -14.65
CA LEU A 517 15.31 -20.70 -16.00
C LEU A 517 16.73 -21.28 -16.05
N LYS A 518 17.55 -21.10 -15.01
CA LYS A 518 18.96 -21.53 -14.98
C LYS A 518 19.19 -23.03 -14.67
N ASP A 519 18.14 -23.81 -14.43
CA ASP A 519 18.23 -25.26 -14.14
C ASP A 519 19.15 -25.59 -12.94
N GLU A 520 18.83 -25.09 -11.75
CA GLU A 520 19.49 -25.60 -10.53
C GLU A 520 18.81 -26.90 -10.05
N PRO A 521 19.56 -28.03 -9.94
CA PRO A 521 19.02 -29.37 -9.69
C PRO A 521 18.50 -29.60 -8.26
N GLU A 522 18.60 -28.62 -7.35
CA GLU A 522 18.15 -28.81 -5.96
C GLU A 522 16.63 -29.07 -5.83
N HIS A 523 15.81 -28.66 -6.82
CA HIS A 523 14.35 -28.62 -6.68
C HIS A 523 13.56 -29.32 -7.80
N ARG A 524 14.17 -29.66 -8.94
CA ARG A 524 13.50 -30.36 -10.05
C ARG A 524 14.07 -31.76 -10.26
N THR A 525 13.17 -32.73 -10.39
CA THR A 525 13.51 -34.12 -10.71
C THR A 525 13.79 -34.36 -12.19
N GLU A 526 13.35 -33.44 -13.07
CA GLU A 526 13.52 -33.53 -14.52
C GLU A 526 14.08 -32.20 -15.09
N PRO A 527 14.90 -32.27 -16.16
CA PRO A 527 15.36 -31.07 -16.88
C PRO A 527 14.20 -30.25 -17.45
N LEU A 528 14.37 -28.93 -17.51
CA LEU A 528 13.32 -28.05 -18.04
C LEU A 528 13.17 -28.18 -19.56
N ASP A 529 12.02 -28.69 -20.01
CA ASP A 529 11.65 -28.64 -21.43
C ASP A 529 11.31 -27.20 -21.85
N ARG A 530 12.31 -26.50 -22.38
CA ARG A 530 12.21 -25.10 -22.82
C ARG A 530 11.21 -24.92 -23.97
N ALA A 531 11.05 -25.90 -24.86
CA ALA A 531 10.11 -25.80 -25.98
C ALA A 531 8.67 -25.86 -25.47
N ARG A 532 8.39 -26.80 -24.56
CA ARG A 532 7.08 -26.91 -23.90
C ARG A 532 6.77 -25.71 -23.03
N LEU A 533 7.74 -25.22 -22.26
CA LEU A 533 7.60 -24.00 -21.47
C LEU A 533 7.22 -22.81 -22.35
N LEU A 534 7.92 -22.61 -23.48
CA LEU A 534 7.62 -21.53 -24.41
C LEU A 534 6.20 -21.64 -24.99
N ALA A 535 5.73 -22.86 -25.29
CA ALA A 535 4.37 -23.09 -25.77
C ALA A 535 3.32 -22.74 -24.69
N GLU A 536 3.54 -23.14 -23.44
CA GLU A 536 2.66 -22.80 -22.31
C GLU A 536 2.65 -21.28 -22.04
N VAL A 537 3.80 -20.62 -22.05
CA VAL A 537 3.92 -19.15 -21.90
C VAL A 537 3.19 -18.41 -23.01
N ARG A 538 3.34 -18.84 -24.28
CA ARG A 538 2.60 -18.25 -25.41
C ARG A 538 1.09 -18.43 -25.25
N ARG A 539 0.64 -19.59 -24.77
CA ARG A 539 -0.79 -19.85 -24.48
C ARG A 539 -1.32 -18.93 -23.38
N LEU A 540 -0.56 -18.71 -22.31
CA LEU A 540 -0.94 -17.79 -21.23
C LEU A 540 -1.08 -16.36 -21.75
N LEU A 541 -0.09 -15.87 -22.51
CA LEU A 541 -0.12 -14.54 -23.12
C LEU A 541 -1.27 -14.38 -24.13
N ALA A 542 -1.65 -15.45 -24.83
CA ALA A 542 -2.80 -15.43 -25.74
C ALA A 542 -4.14 -15.29 -25.01
N VAL A 543 -4.21 -15.66 -23.72
CA VAL A 543 -5.38 -15.40 -22.87
C VAL A 543 -5.30 -14.02 -22.24
N PHE A 544 -4.17 -13.69 -21.63
CA PHE A 544 -3.93 -12.43 -20.95
C PHE A 544 -2.46 -12.03 -21.10
N ASP A 545 -2.21 -10.99 -21.89
CA ASP A 545 -0.86 -10.51 -22.21
C ASP A 545 -0.31 -9.52 -21.19
N GLY A 546 -0.99 -9.37 -20.06
CA GLY A 546 -0.72 -8.31 -19.12
C GLY A 546 -0.04 -8.75 -17.82
N ALA A 547 0.04 -10.05 -17.52
CA ALA A 547 0.67 -10.53 -16.30
C ALA A 547 2.17 -10.21 -16.29
N SER A 548 2.67 -9.61 -15.21
CA SER A 548 4.07 -9.24 -14.98
C SER A 548 4.97 -10.48 -15.07
N LEU A 549 4.64 -11.54 -14.32
CA LEU A 549 5.45 -12.75 -14.23
C LEU A 549 5.56 -13.46 -15.59
N THR A 550 4.43 -13.60 -16.30
CA THR A 550 4.38 -14.22 -17.63
C THR A 550 5.14 -13.41 -18.69
N ASN A 551 5.03 -12.07 -18.68
CA ASN A 551 5.80 -11.23 -19.59
C ASN A 551 7.30 -11.23 -19.28
N HIS A 552 7.68 -11.28 -18.00
CA HIS A 552 9.08 -11.38 -17.62
C HIS A 552 9.67 -12.73 -18.06
N LEU A 553 8.97 -13.85 -17.84
CA LEU A 553 9.36 -15.17 -18.37
C LEU A 553 9.50 -15.16 -19.88
N ALA A 554 8.50 -14.63 -20.60
CA ALA A 554 8.54 -14.55 -22.07
C ALA A 554 9.70 -13.69 -22.57
N GLY A 555 9.96 -12.57 -21.89
CA GLY A 555 11.07 -11.68 -22.19
C GLY A 555 12.42 -12.36 -22.03
N GLN A 556 12.63 -13.06 -20.91
CA GLN A 556 13.87 -13.79 -20.65
C GLN A 556 14.09 -14.93 -21.65
N LEU A 557 13.04 -15.70 -21.95
CA LEU A 557 13.10 -16.73 -23.00
C LEU A 557 13.45 -16.13 -24.37
N SER A 558 12.94 -14.93 -24.68
CA SER A 558 13.27 -14.25 -25.94
C SER A 558 14.73 -13.79 -25.99
N LEU A 559 15.29 -13.33 -24.86
CA LEU A 559 16.73 -13.02 -24.75
C LEU A 559 17.60 -14.26 -24.99
N ASP A 560 17.21 -15.40 -24.40
CA ASP A 560 17.92 -16.67 -24.54
C ASP A 560 17.91 -17.17 -26.01
N THR A 561 16.80 -16.95 -26.74
CA THR A 561 16.68 -17.27 -28.17
C THR A 561 17.17 -16.15 -29.10
N GLN A 562 17.81 -15.12 -28.57
CA GLN A 562 18.31 -13.94 -29.32
C GLN A 562 17.23 -13.15 -30.09
N ASP A 563 15.96 -13.32 -29.74
CA ASP A 563 14.84 -12.52 -30.27
C ASP A 563 14.70 -11.24 -29.45
N TYR A 564 15.63 -10.32 -29.67
CA TYR A 564 15.71 -9.07 -28.92
C TYR A 564 14.54 -8.14 -29.18
N GLU A 565 13.87 -8.23 -30.34
CA GLU A 565 12.68 -7.43 -30.64
C GLU A 565 11.49 -7.85 -29.78
N GLN A 566 11.25 -9.17 -29.64
CA GLN A 566 10.24 -9.67 -28.71
C GLN A 566 10.58 -9.31 -27.26
N ALA A 567 11.84 -9.40 -26.85
CA ALA A 567 12.26 -9.00 -25.50
C ALA A 567 11.94 -7.52 -25.23
N LEU A 568 12.21 -6.63 -26.19
CA LEU A 568 11.86 -5.20 -26.10
C LEU A 568 10.34 -4.96 -26.04
N LEU A 569 9.54 -5.73 -26.79
CA LEU A 569 8.08 -5.64 -26.75
C LEU A 569 7.52 -6.04 -25.36
N ARG A 570 8.06 -7.12 -24.78
CA ARG A 570 7.70 -7.57 -23.41
C ARG A 570 8.12 -6.53 -22.37
N ALA A 571 9.32 -5.99 -22.50
CA ALA A 571 9.81 -4.93 -21.62
C ALA A 571 8.93 -3.67 -21.69
N ALA A 572 8.51 -3.25 -22.88
CA ALA A 572 7.60 -2.12 -23.06
C ALA A 572 6.23 -2.36 -22.40
N THR A 573 5.71 -3.58 -22.46
CA THR A 573 4.46 -3.97 -21.79
C THR A 573 4.60 -3.89 -20.27
N LEU A 574 5.69 -4.41 -19.71
CA LEU A 574 5.99 -4.33 -18.28
C LEU A 574 6.14 -2.87 -17.81
N ILE A 575 6.90 -2.04 -18.53
CA ILE A 575 7.08 -0.62 -18.18
C ILE A 575 5.75 0.15 -18.26
N ARG A 576 4.87 -0.18 -19.21
CA ARG A 576 3.57 0.49 -19.35
C ARG A 576 2.61 0.12 -18.21
N ARG A 577 2.53 -1.16 -17.84
CA ARG A 577 1.60 -1.63 -16.80
C ARG A 577 2.13 -1.47 -15.37
N PHE A 578 3.43 -1.62 -15.19
CA PHE A 578 4.12 -1.62 -13.90
C PHE A 578 5.35 -0.69 -13.95
N PRO A 579 5.18 0.61 -14.27
CA PRO A 579 6.29 1.56 -14.40
C PRO A 579 7.13 1.71 -13.12
N GLU A 580 6.56 1.36 -11.98
CA GLU A 580 7.19 1.35 -10.66
C GLU A 580 8.07 0.13 -10.40
N GLN A 581 7.92 -0.95 -11.17
CA GLN A 581 8.66 -2.20 -10.97
C GLN A 581 9.98 -2.22 -11.74
N PRO A 582 11.04 -2.85 -11.21
CA PRO A 582 12.34 -2.88 -11.87
C PRO A 582 12.39 -3.82 -13.08
N ASN A 583 11.60 -4.89 -13.10
CA ASN A 583 11.70 -5.98 -14.09
C ASN A 583 11.60 -5.51 -15.55
N GLY A 584 10.65 -4.63 -15.87
CA GLY A 584 10.50 -4.11 -17.23
C GLY A 584 11.69 -3.28 -17.70
N HIS A 585 12.26 -2.46 -16.81
CA HIS A 585 13.44 -1.65 -17.10
C HIS A 585 14.71 -2.51 -17.21
N TRP A 586 14.83 -3.53 -16.35
CA TRP A 586 15.92 -4.50 -16.40
C TRP A 586 15.93 -5.27 -17.72
N LEU A 587 14.77 -5.81 -18.13
CA LEU A 587 14.62 -6.57 -19.37
C LEU A 587 14.96 -5.71 -20.60
N ARG A 588 14.52 -4.44 -20.60
CA ARG A 588 14.90 -3.48 -21.66
C ARG A 588 16.41 -3.22 -21.67
N GLY A 589 17.01 -3.09 -20.49
CA GLY A 589 18.45 -2.90 -20.33
C GLY A 589 19.24 -4.04 -20.95
N GLU A 590 18.85 -5.28 -20.65
CA GLU A 590 19.52 -6.48 -21.18
C GLU A 590 19.35 -6.60 -22.70
N ALA A 591 18.15 -6.41 -23.24
CA ALA A 591 17.92 -6.43 -24.69
C ALA A 591 18.74 -5.34 -25.42
N CYS A 592 18.74 -4.11 -24.91
CA CYS A 592 19.54 -3.02 -25.49
C CYS A 592 21.04 -3.29 -25.41
N ARG A 593 21.53 -3.88 -24.31
CA ARG A 593 22.94 -4.24 -24.15
C ARG A 593 23.37 -5.25 -25.21
N ARG A 594 22.56 -6.30 -25.45
CA ARG A 594 22.84 -7.33 -26.46
C ARG A 594 22.76 -6.81 -27.89
N LEU A 595 21.94 -5.78 -28.13
CA LEU A 595 21.88 -5.05 -29.40
C LEU A 595 23.01 -4.01 -29.57
N GLY A 596 23.94 -3.87 -28.62
CA GLY A 596 25.00 -2.86 -28.65
C GLY A 596 24.53 -1.42 -28.40
N ARG A 597 23.26 -1.22 -28.02
CA ARG A 597 22.66 0.09 -27.70
C ARG A 597 22.99 0.49 -26.27
N PHE A 598 24.28 0.69 -25.99
CA PHE A 598 24.77 0.88 -24.62
C PHE A 598 24.20 2.11 -23.90
N SER A 599 23.90 3.20 -24.61
CA SER A 599 23.28 4.39 -24.01
C SER A 599 21.88 4.10 -23.47
N ASP A 600 21.07 3.38 -24.25
CA ASP A 600 19.71 2.99 -23.85
C ASP A 600 19.74 1.93 -22.75
N ALA A 601 20.72 1.03 -22.79
CA ALA A 601 20.94 0.03 -21.75
C ALA A 601 21.28 0.70 -20.41
N ALA A 602 22.20 1.67 -20.39
CA ALA A 602 22.58 2.42 -19.20
C ALA A 602 21.38 3.17 -18.58
N ALA A 603 20.59 3.86 -19.40
CA ALA A 603 19.39 4.55 -18.93
C ALA A 603 18.36 3.59 -18.34
N SER A 604 18.19 2.42 -18.95
CA SER A 604 17.24 1.40 -18.50
C SER A 604 17.69 0.71 -17.21
N TYR A 605 18.96 0.35 -17.09
CA TYR A 605 19.49 -0.19 -15.83
C TYR A 605 19.48 0.84 -14.70
N GLN A 606 19.72 2.12 -14.99
CA GLN A 606 19.60 3.18 -14.00
C GLN A 606 18.15 3.30 -13.50
N ALA A 607 17.17 3.28 -14.41
CA ALA A 607 15.75 3.26 -14.03
C ALA A 607 15.38 2.01 -13.20
N ALA A 608 15.92 0.83 -13.55
CA ALA A 608 15.74 -0.39 -12.77
C ALA A 608 16.36 -0.26 -11.37
N PHE A 609 17.58 0.27 -11.27
CA PHE A 609 18.30 0.46 -10.00
C PHE A 609 17.55 1.36 -9.02
N GLU A 610 16.98 2.47 -9.51
CA GLU A 610 16.20 3.41 -8.70
C GLU A 610 14.93 2.77 -8.11
N ARG A 611 14.33 1.82 -8.83
CA ARG A 611 13.10 1.10 -8.46
C ARG A 611 13.33 -0.19 -7.68
N SER A 612 14.59 -0.62 -7.55
CA SER A 612 14.90 -1.93 -6.96
C SER A 612 15.02 -1.87 -5.44
N PRO A 613 14.59 -2.93 -4.73
CA PRO A 613 14.91 -3.13 -3.32
C PRO A 613 16.42 -3.08 -3.07
N PHE A 614 16.83 -2.66 -1.87
CA PHE A 614 18.25 -2.49 -1.53
C PHE A 614 19.09 -3.75 -1.80
N ILE A 615 18.52 -4.94 -1.59
CA ILE A 615 19.21 -6.22 -1.77
C ILE A 615 19.54 -6.54 -3.25
N GLU A 616 18.74 -6.03 -4.20
CA GLU A 616 18.93 -6.28 -5.64
C GLU A 616 19.81 -5.21 -6.31
N ARG A 617 20.01 -4.07 -5.64
CA ARG A 617 20.76 -2.93 -6.17
C ARG A 617 22.20 -3.26 -6.58
N PRO A 618 23.00 -4.05 -5.84
CA PRO A 618 24.35 -4.41 -6.25
C PRO A 618 24.38 -5.10 -7.61
N ARG A 619 23.49 -6.07 -7.83
CA ARG A 619 23.38 -6.82 -9.10
C ARG A 619 23.13 -5.90 -10.31
N ILE A 620 22.21 -4.95 -10.18
CA ILE A 620 21.89 -4.01 -11.26
C ILE A 620 22.99 -2.97 -11.42
N ALA A 621 23.61 -2.52 -10.33
CA ALA A 621 24.76 -1.63 -10.36
C ALA A 621 25.94 -2.23 -11.13
N ALA A 622 26.19 -3.53 -10.96
CA ALA A 622 27.22 -4.23 -11.75
C ALA A 622 26.94 -4.13 -13.25
N LYS A 623 25.69 -4.33 -13.69
CA LYS A 623 25.28 -4.15 -15.10
C LYS A 623 25.45 -2.73 -15.62
N ILE A 624 25.19 -1.70 -14.80
CA ILE A 624 25.52 -0.30 -15.16
C ILE A 624 27.02 -0.12 -15.36
N GLY A 625 27.83 -0.75 -14.50
CA GLY A 625 29.29 -0.77 -14.59
C GLY A 625 29.79 -1.42 -15.89
N LEU A 626 29.24 -2.60 -16.24
CA LEU A 626 29.56 -3.31 -17.48
C LEU A 626 29.23 -2.50 -18.73
N VAL A 627 28.05 -1.87 -18.77
CA VAL A 627 27.69 -0.99 -19.89
C VAL A 627 28.62 0.22 -19.97
N SER A 628 29.01 0.80 -18.84
CA SER A 628 29.98 1.90 -18.80
C SER A 628 31.36 1.47 -19.31
N PHE A 629 31.77 0.24 -19.00
CA PHE A 629 33.01 -0.35 -19.52
C PHE A 629 32.96 -0.51 -21.03
N ALA A 630 31.87 -1.05 -21.57
CA ALA A 630 31.64 -1.20 -23.01
C ALA A 630 31.61 0.15 -23.75
N GLN A 631 31.20 1.23 -23.09
CA GLN A 631 31.24 2.61 -23.61
C GLN A 631 32.64 3.26 -23.53
N GLY A 632 33.65 2.58 -23.00
CA GLY A 632 34.99 3.16 -22.76
C GLY A 632 35.06 4.13 -21.57
N ARG A 633 34.01 4.24 -20.75
CA ARG A 633 33.95 5.13 -19.57
C ARG A 633 34.56 4.44 -18.36
N TYR A 634 35.84 4.11 -18.42
CA TYR A 634 36.53 3.26 -17.43
C TYR A 634 36.47 3.79 -15.99
N ASN A 635 36.51 5.11 -15.77
CA ASN A 635 36.37 5.71 -14.43
C ASN A 635 34.98 5.43 -13.82
N ALA A 636 33.92 5.62 -14.60
CA ALA A 636 32.55 5.36 -14.16
C ALA A 636 32.31 3.86 -13.94
N ALA A 637 32.84 3.02 -14.84
CA ALA A 637 32.78 1.57 -14.75
C ALA A 637 33.45 1.06 -13.47
N HIS A 638 34.71 1.45 -13.23
CA HIS A 638 35.47 1.07 -12.04
C HIS A 638 34.76 1.46 -10.75
N ARG A 639 34.33 2.73 -10.63
CA ARG A 639 33.64 3.23 -9.43
C ARG A 639 32.38 2.42 -9.12
N ARG A 640 31.60 2.10 -10.15
CA ARG A 640 30.35 1.35 -9.99
C ARG A 640 30.61 -0.13 -9.69
N LEU A 641 31.49 -0.78 -10.43
CA LEU A 641 31.83 -2.20 -10.24
C LEU A 641 32.47 -2.44 -8.87
N LYS A 642 33.40 -1.59 -8.44
CA LYS A 642 34.07 -1.71 -7.13
C LYS A 642 33.11 -1.67 -5.94
N THR A 643 31.98 -0.98 -6.07
CA THR A 643 30.97 -0.87 -5.00
C THR A 643 29.86 -1.93 -5.09
N SER A 644 29.78 -2.66 -6.20
CA SER A 644 28.69 -3.60 -6.46
C SER A 644 29.13 -5.06 -6.57
N VAL A 645 30.35 -5.31 -7.04
CA VAL A 645 30.91 -6.65 -7.22
C VAL A 645 31.60 -7.08 -5.93
N ASN A 646 31.14 -8.18 -5.34
CA ASN A 646 31.83 -8.82 -4.24
C ASN A 646 32.89 -9.77 -4.79
N VAL A 647 34.16 -9.36 -4.76
CA VAL A 647 35.28 -10.20 -5.24
C VAL A 647 35.52 -11.46 -4.42
N PHE A 648 34.88 -11.59 -3.25
CA PHE A 648 34.97 -12.79 -2.41
C PHE A 648 33.81 -13.76 -2.62
N ASP A 649 32.82 -13.37 -3.43
CA ASP A 649 31.72 -14.25 -3.81
C ASP A 649 32.23 -15.31 -4.81
N PRO A 650 32.20 -16.61 -4.48
CA PRO A 650 32.63 -17.68 -5.38
C PRO A 650 31.83 -17.74 -6.68
N ASP A 651 30.59 -17.24 -6.65
CA ASP A 651 29.66 -17.26 -7.77
C ASP A 651 29.60 -15.90 -8.49
N ALA A 652 30.55 -14.99 -8.20
CA ALA A 652 30.66 -13.71 -8.89
C ALA A 652 30.80 -13.93 -10.41
N PRO A 653 30.01 -13.25 -11.26
CA PRO A 653 30.12 -13.43 -12.70
C PRO A 653 31.52 -13.06 -13.21
N ALA A 654 32.13 -13.94 -14.01
CA ALA A 654 33.45 -13.72 -14.60
C ALA A 654 33.53 -12.39 -15.38
N GLU A 655 32.45 -12.02 -16.08
CA GLU A 655 32.29 -10.74 -16.81
C GLU A 655 32.47 -9.53 -15.87
N ASP A 656 31.86 -9.57 -14.69
CA ASP A 656 31.87 -8.47 -13.71
C ASP A 656 33.29 -8.28 -13.13
N LEU A 657 33.95 -9.38 -12.76
CA LEU A 657 35.33 -9.36 -12.25
C LEU A 657 36.33 -8.93 -13.31
N PHE A 658 36.19 -9.41 -14.55
CA PHE A 658 37.05 -9.02 -15.65
C PHE A 658 36.94 -7.52 -15.93
N ALA A 659 35.72 -7.00 -16.06
CA ALA A 659 35.50 -5.57 -16.31
C ALA A 659 36.03 -4.70 -15.16
N LEU A 660 35.93 -5.15 -13.90
CA LEU A 660 36.49 -4.44 -12.75
C LEU A 660 38.02 -4.37 -12.83
N GLY A 661 38.68 -5.50 -13.07
CA GLY A 661 40.14 -5.57 -13.19
C GLY A 661 40.67 -4.80 -14.40
N ALA A 662 40.02 -4.94 -15.56
CA ALA A 662 40.38 -4.23 -16.79
C ALA A 662 40.19 -2.71 -16.64
N SER A 663 39.08 -2.26 -16.02
CA SER A 663 38.87 -0.84 -15.72
C SER A 663 39.94 -0.30 -14.76
N ALA A 664 40.30 -1.05 -13.72
CA ALA A 664 41.35 -0.67 -12.77
C ALA A 664 42.70 -0.50 -13.47
N ARG A 665 43.06 -1.44 -14.36
CA ARG A 665 44.31 -1.37 -15.13
C ARG A 665 44.34 -0.14 -16.04
N ARG A 666 43.25 0.12 -16.78
CA ARG A 666 43.13 1.28 -17.69
C ARG A 666 43.25 2.62 -16.96
N LEU A 667 42.94 2.65 -15.66
CA LEU A 667 43.10 3.82 -14.78
C LEU A 667 44.46 3.88 -14.07
N GLY A 668 45.32 2.88 -14.25
CA GLY A 668 46.64 2.81 -13.60
C GLY A 668 46.64 2.20 -12.19
N HIS A 669 45.52 1.65 -11.72
CA HIS A 669 45.43 0.95 -10.43
C HIS A 669 45.93 -0.51 -10.55
N LEU A 670 47.23 -0.66 -10.80
CA LEU A 670 47.84 -1.94 -11.19
C LEU A 670 47.76 -3.02 -10.09
N GLU A 671 47.92 -2.66 -8.82
CA GLU A 671 47.82 -3.61 -7.70
C GLU A 671 46.41 -4.18 -7.56
N GLU A 672 45.40 -3.30 -7.63
CA GLU A 672 43.99 -3.68 -7.57
C GLU A 672 43.62 -4.59 -8.74
N ALA A 673 43.98 -4.21 -9.96
CA ALA A 673 43.73 -5.02 -11.15
C ALA A 673 44.39 -6.41 -11.04
N THR A 674 45.63 -6.48 -10.54
CA THR A 674 46.33 -7.76 -10.31
C THR A 674 45.59 -8.63 -9.30
N ALA A 675 45.12 -8.04 -8.19
CA ALA A 675 44.38 -8.77 -7.18
C ALA A 675 43.05 -9.32 -7.72
N VAL A 676 42.28 -8.51 -8.44
CA VAL A 676 41.00 -8.92 -9.06
C VAL A 676 41.21 -10.02 -10.09
N PHE A 677 42.22 -9.88 -10.96
CA PHE A 677 42.54 -10.89 -11.96
C PHE A 677 43.02 -12.22 -11.37
N ARG A 678 43.74 -12.20 -10.24
CA ARG A 678 44.05 -13.43 -9.49
C ARG A 678 42.80 -14.07 -8.90
N CYS A 679 41.83 -13.28 -8.47
CA CYS A 679 40.56 -13.83 -7.98
C CYS A 679 39.79 -14.52 -9.12
N LEU A 680 39.63 -13.82 -10.24
CA LEU A 680 38.99 -14.36 -11.43
C LEU A 680 39.65 -15.68 -11.89
N GLU A 681 40.98 -15.74 -11.96
CA GLU A 681 41.71 -16.96 -12.34
C GLU A 681 41.42 -18.16 -11.43
N ARG A 682 41.23 -17.93 -10.13
CA ARG A 682 40.89 -18.98 -9.16
C ARG A 682 39.47 -19.49 -9.33
N GLN A 683 38.57 -18.65 -9.84
CA GLN A 683 37.15 -18.98 -10.04
C GLN A 683 36.88 -19.63 -11.41
N LEU A 684 37.72 -19.37 -12.41
CA LEU A 684 37.52 -19.89 -13.76
C LEU A 684 37.75 -21.41 -13.85
N PRO A 685 36.78 -22.20 -14.35
CA PRO A 685 36.97 -23.61 -14.68
C PRO A 685 38.18 -23.83 -15.59
N ALA A 686 38.78 -25.02 -15.52
CA ALA A 686 39.98 -25.35 -16.31
C ALA A 686 39.72 -25.32 -17.84
N ASP A 687 38.47 -25.55 -18.23
CA ASP A 687 37.95 -25.64 -19.59
C ASP A 687 37.35 -24.34 -20.13
N ASP A 688 37.30 -23.25 -19.35
CA ASP A 688 36.81 -21.94 -19.80
C ASP A 688 37.89 -21.19 -20.62
N ILE A 689 38.02 -21.57 -21.89
CA ILE A 689 39.05 -21.08 -22.82
C ILE A 689 38.88 -19.57 -23.10
N GLU A 690 37.64 -19.07 -23.18
CA GLU A 690 37.34 -17.70 -23.60
C GLU A 690 37.81 -16.68 -22.54
N TRP A 691 37.43 -16.89 -21.27
CA TRP A 691 37.83 -15.99 -20.20
C TRP A 691 39.31 -16.12 -19.85
N ARG A 692 39.89 -17.34 -19.95
CA ARG A 692 41.34 -17.54 -19.78
C ARG A 692 42.16 -16.83 -20.85
N ALA A 693 41.71 -16.85 -22.12
CA ALA A 693 42.35 -16.09 -23.20
C ALA A 693 42.24 -14.58 -22.98
N SER A 694 41.06 -14.10 -22.59
CA SER A 694 40.80 -12.70 -22.26
C SER A 694 41.71 -12.19 -21.12
N LEU A 695 41.86 -13.00 -20.07
CA LEU A 695 42.74 -12.72 -18.94
C LEU A 695 44.22 -12.70 -19.35
N ALA A 696 44.64 -13.65 -20.20
CA ALA A 696 46.00 -13.72 -20.73
C ALA A 696 46.35 -12.49 -21.58
N GLY A 697 45.41 -12.00 -22.40
CA GLY A 697 45.56 -10.77 -23.17
C GLY A 697 45.78 -9.53 -22.28
N GLU A 698 44.98 -9.38 -21.23
CA GLU A 698 45.15 -8.28 -20.27
C GLU A 698 46.46 -8.40 -19.46
N ARG A 699 46.94 -9.61 -19.16
CA ARG A 699 48.26 -9.86 -18.52
C ARG A 699 49.43 -9.56 -19.44
N ALA A 700 49.34 -9.87 -20.73
CA ALA A 700 50.39 -9.51 -21.69
C ALA A 700 50.60 -8.00 -21.75
N LEU A 701 49.51 -7.22 -21.63
CA LEU A 701 49.56 -5.76 -21.53
C LEU A 701 50.16 -5.24 -20.21
N PHE A 702 50.12 -6.03 -19.13
CA PHE A 702 50.83 -5.75 -17.88
C PHE A 702 52.35 -5.91 -18.00
N GLN A 703 52.81 -6.90 -18.76
CA GLN A 703 54.23 -7.23 -18.90
C GLN A 703 54.97 -6.31 -19.89
N THR A 704 54.27 -5.73 -20.86
CA THR A 704 54.86 -4.84 -21.88
C THR A 704 54.93 -3.37 -21.47
N GLY A 705 54.43 -2.99 -20.29
CA GLY A 705 54.49 -1.60 -19.80
C GLY A 705 53.74 -0.58 -20.66
N ALA A 706 52.81 -1.03 -21.52
CA ALA A 706 52.06 -0.15 -22.42
C ALA A 706 51.05 0.71 -21.65
N ALA A 707 51.55 1.81 -21.09
CA ALA A 707 50.76 2.92 -20.61
C ALA A 707 50.18 3.71 -21.81
N GLN A 708 48.84 3.74 -21.87
CA GLN A 708 47.98 4.69 -22.58
C GLN A 708 47.96 4.69 -24.13
N PRO A 709 46.77 4.86 -24.75
CA PRO A 709 46.57 5.90 -25.73
C PRO A 709 46.18 7.20 -25.01
N GLU A 710 47.03 8.22 -25.13
CA GLU A 710 46.62 9.61 -24.90
C GLU A 710 45.45 9.95 -25.84
N GLY A 711 44.38 10.52 -25.29
CA GLY A 711 43.25 11.01 -26.06
C GLY A 711 42.34 11.88 -25.20
N ARG A 712 42.37 13.18 -25.47
CA ARG A 712 41.67 14.29 -24.79
C ARG A 712 40.17 14.09 -24.64
#